data_AF-A0A3P7FDR9-F1
#
_entry.id   AF-A0A3P7FDR9-F1
#
_cell.length_a   1.000
_cell.length_b   1.000
_cell.length_c   1.000
_cell.angle_alpha   90.00
_cell.angle_beta   90.00
_cell.angle_gamma   90.00
#
_symmetry.space_group_name_H-M   'P 1'
#
loop_
_entity.id
_entity.type
_entity.pdbx_description
1 polymer ?
#
loop_
_entity_poly.entity_id
_entity_poly.type
_entity_poly.pdbx_seq_one_letter_code
_entity_poly.pdbx_strand_id
1 'polypeptide(L)'
;MIAALLGADEFGMSTAPLIVLGCTMMRKCHLNTCPVGIATQDPILRAKFKGKPEYVVNFMFMVAEEVRYFLSKLGLRTLQEAIGRVDLLYASPSPINKKATMLEFGNILLNAQKLFPNNDIHGSTVKQEVNISDLEKRIIKAAKDLFDENGGRSGHKLFKDFKIVNTDRAFGVRLSYHISKQFGEAGLSNDRSIRINLVGHAGQSFGAFLVKGVSLYLEGDANDCVGKGLSGGKIVIYPSRNATFPSEENSIIGNVALYGATSGLALFRGVAGERFAVRNSGADAVIEGVGDHGCEYMTGGKVIILHSIGRNFAAAMSGGLAFIYNGKGQLIHYINMATIDLDEPDSEDLKWVKQMIEMFVQETGSKIGSAILNDWNIESENFIKVFPKDYKRALERMKEADALRIAKEKQETLKDTEVVDKDEVFSQTITARDRKFSMDMQIAVEPVRRKMIGSHHRTYPKLVRPEDYTGFEETKDPQQEVEEEDEEEEPSDIGESDIEDINEYTIDIENIHMLNISKKNNEPLNKLRGFMKYRRQTVVYRPVEERIKVWNEITDYGAVRSNIRVQAARCMDCGVPFCQGNTGCPLGNIIPKWNDYVFKQNWRQALEQLLQTNNFPEFTGRVCPAPCESACCLAINSPPVTIKSIECAIIDYAFLQGWMQPQKPNYSTGKRIAIIGSGPAGMAAAAQLNKVGHAVVVYEKKNHAGGLLRLGLKLAEKYGIPTMKLDKYVVDRRVKLLEDEGVRFITNTEIGKDVSADFLLKDNDAILISTGSTIPRDLLISNREAKGICFAMEFLEKSQRIVAGEEDAWEGLDAKGKRVIILGGGDTATDCIATCTRLGAESVQALEIMSQPPDERYPDNPWPQWPIIFRTDYGHEERKEITGDDPRLFGLSTKKFLVNVSGSGQKNLIGLLTIRVDWKRDENGAWIMSEIDGSEKELPCDLCILAMGFTGPEKIVVEQLGIETDKRSNIFTAKDRYSTSKCKIYAAGDCRRGQSLVVWAIHEGRQAARQIDHDLMGKTTLAGPGGVVLAPIQN
;
A
#
# COMPACT_ATOMS: atom_id res chain seq x y z
N MET A 1 -20.63 -2.08 25.14
CA MET A 1 -21.31 -1.67 26.38
C MET A 1 -21.96 -0.29 26.28
N ILE A 2 -21.21 0.78 25.99
CA ILE A 2 -21.76 2.15 25.91
C ILE A 2 -23.00 2.23 25.00
N ALA A 3 -22.94 1.61 23.82
CA ALA A 3 -24.09 1.55 22.91
C ALA A 3 -25.34 0.92 23.55
N ALA A 4 -25.18 -0.14 24.35
CA ALA A 4 -26.29 -0.76 25.07
C ALA A 4 -26.90 0.20 26.10
N LEU A 5 -26.06 0.86 26.90
CA LEU A 5 -26.51 1.86 27.88
C LEU A 5 -27.26 3.03 27.22
N LEU A 6 -26.90 3.40 26.00
CA LEU A 6 -27.62 4.40 25.18
C LEU A 6 -28.93 3.88 24.57
N GLY A 7 -29.24 2.58 24.68
CA GLY A 7 -30.49 1.98 24.20
C GLY A 7 -30.34 1.03 23.01
N ALA A 8 -29.12 0.74 22.53
CA ALA A 8 -28.94 -0.24 21.46
C ALA A 8 -29.22 -1.66 21.96
N ASP A 9 -30.08 -2.38 21.25
CA ASP A 9 -30.44 -3.78 21.47
C ASP A 9 -29.93 -4.70 20.35
N GLU A 10 -29.49 -4.15 19.22
CA GLU A 10 -28.80 -4.84 18.13
C GLU A 10 -27.37 -4.31 17.91
N PHE A 11 -26.42 -5.21 17.64
CA PHE A 11 -25.00 -4.87 17.47
C PHE A 11 -24.44 -5.47 16.16
N GLY A 12 -24.19 -4.61 15.17
CA GLY A 12 -23.52 -5.00 13.93
C GLY A 12 -22.00 -5.03 14.07
N MET A 13 -21.38 -6.19 13.82
CA MET A 13 -19.93 -6.35 13.78
C MET A 13 -19.44 -6.39 12.32
N SER A 14 -18.93 -5.27 11.81
CA SER A 14 -18.50 -5.16 10.40
C SER A 14 -17.11 -5.77 10.15
N THR A 15 -16.04 -4.98 10.32
CA THR A 15 -14.71 -5.36 9.84
C THR A 15 -13.95 -6.26 10.82
N ALA A 16 -14.27 -6.22 12.12
CA ALA A 16 -13.56 -6.98 13.15
C ALA A 16 -13.61 -8.52 12.92
N PRO A 17 -14.78 -9.15 12.65
CA PRO A 17 -14.83 -10.56 12.29
C PRO A 17 -14.03 -10.92 11.03
N LEU A 18 -13.99 -10.01 10.05
CA LEU A 18 -13.18 -10.22 8.84
C LEU A 18 -11.67 -10.19 9.14
N ILE A 19 -11.22 -9.27 10.01
CA ILE A 19 -9.80 -9.20 10.45
C ILE A 19 -9.41 -10.49 11.18
N VAL A 20 -10.31 -10.99 12.04
CA VAL A 20 -10.12 -12.24 12.78
C VAL A 20 -10.01 -13.45 11.83
N LEU A 21 -10.72 -13.44 10.69
CA LEU A 21 -10.55 -14.43 9.63
C LEU A 21 -9.25 -14.25 8.81
N GLY A 22 -8.52 -13.15 8.99
CA GLY A 22 -7.26 -12.85 8.31
C GLY A 22 -7.30 -11.63 7.39
N CYS A 23 -8.36 -10.82 7.39
CA CYS A 23 -8.42 -9.60 6.56
C CYS A 23 -7.32 -8.61 6.96
N THR A 24 -6.51 -8.21 5.98
CA THR A 24 -5.43 -7.23 6.14
C THR A 24 -5.86 -5.79 5.84
N MET A 25 -7.17 -5.53 5.69
CA MET A 25 -7.75 -4.22 5.38
C MET A 25 -7.09 -3.51 4.18
N MET A 26 -6.95 -4.21 3.06
CA MET A 26 -6.39 -3.64 1.81
C MET A 26 -7.26 -2.52 1.21
N ARG A 27 -8.55 -2.42 1.58
CA ARG A 27 -9.52 -1.44 1.03
C ARG A 27 -9.69 -1.45 -0.50
N LYS A 28 -9.28 -2.54 -1.18
CA LYS A 28 -9.44 -2.76 -2.63
C LYS A 28 -10.26 -4.01 -2.97
N CYS A 29 -11.13 -4.43 -2.05
CA CYS A 29 -11.91 -5.68 -2.16
C CYS A 29 -12.81 -5.72 -3.40
N HIS A 30 -13.37 -4.58 -3.81
CA HIS A 30 -14.24 -4.47 -4.99
C HIS A 30 -13.54 -4.79 -6.32
N LEU A 31 -12.21 -4.83 -6.34
CA LEU A 31 -11.41 -5.13 -7.55
C LEU A 31 -11.13 -6.63 -7.75
N ASN A 32 -11.67 -7.49 -6.89
CA ASN A 32 -11.43 -8.93 -6.93
C ASN A 32 -9.96 -9.34 -6.66
N THR A 33 -9.15 -8.49 -6.02
CA THR A 33 -7.70 -8.68 -5.82
C THR A 33 -7.29 -8.91 -4.35
N CYS A 34 -8.14 -9.54 -3.53
CA CYS A 34 -7.82 -9.76 -2.11
C CYS A 34 -6.59 -10.68 -1.94
N PRO A 35 -5.46 -10.20 -1.39
CA PRO A 35 -4.22 -11.00 -1.27
C PRO A 35 -4.35 -12.17 -0.31
N VAL A 36 -5.31 -12.10 0.61
CA VAL A 36 -5.62 -13.13 1.62
C VAL A 36 -6.76 -14.05 1.20
N GLY A 37 -7.40 -13.83 0.05
CA GLY A 37 -8.43 -14.73 -0.46
C GLY A 37 -9.84 -14.56 0.13
N ILE A 38 -10.10 -13.57 0.98
CA ILE A 38 -11.40 -13.37 1.64
C ILE A 38 -12.44 -12.79 0.69
N ALA A 39 -12.14 -11.64 0.09
CA ALA A 39 -13.05 -10.90 -0.78
C ALA A 39 -12.58 -10.99 -2.24
N THR A 40 -12.56 -12.21 -2.78
CA THR A 40 -12.17 -12.48 -4.17
C THR A 40 -12.84 -13.77 -4.68
N GLN A 41 -13.21 -13.74 -5.95
CA GLN A 41 -13.65 -14.86 -6.78
C GLN A 41 -12.49 -15.47 -7.59
N ASP A 42 -11.30 -14.87 -7.58
CA ASP A 42 -10.12 -15.43 -8.26
C ASP A 42 -9.66 -16.73 -7.56
N PRO A 43 -9.65 -17.89 -8.25
CA PRO A 43 -9.29 -19.17 -7.63
C PRO A 43 -7.88 -19.21 -7.02
N ILE A 44 -6.90 -18.54 -7.64
CA ILE A 44 -5.50 -18.49 -7.18
C ILE A 44 -5.41 -17.73 -5.87
N LEU A 45 -6.16 -16.63 -5.74
CA LEU A 45 -6.20 -15.84 -4.52
C LEU A 45 -7.05 -16.49 -3.43
N ARG A 46 -8.19 -17.10 -3.79
CA ARG A 46 -9.05 -17.84 -2.85
C ARG A 46 -8.30 -18.98 -2.16
N ALA A 47 -7.42 -19.68 -2.88
CA ALA A 47 -6.58 -20.72 -2.30
C ALA A 47 -5.63 -20.22 -1.19
N LYS A 48 -5.35 -18.90 -1.12
CA LYS A 48 -4.53 -18.30 -0.05
C LYS A 48 -5.29 -18.08 1.26
N PHE A 49 -6.61 -18.25 1.28
CA PHE A 49 -7.42 -18.09 2.48
C PHE A 49 -7.14 -19.21 3.49
N LYS A 50 -6.64 -18.83 4.68
CA LYS A 50 -6.35 -19.74 5.79
C LYS A 50 -7.22 -19.50 7.03
N GLY A 51 -8.22 -18.61 6.93
CA GLY A 51 -9.10 -18.30 8.05
C GLY A 51 -9.97 -19.49 8.42
N LYS A 52 -10.20 -19.69 9.73
CA LYS A 52 -11.07 -20.76 10.22
C LYS A 52 -12.25 -20.17 11.02
N PRO A 53 -13.43 -20.82 11.02
CA PRO A 53 -14.59 -20.37 11.80
C PRO A 53 -14.28 -20.20 13.29
N GLU A 54 -13.42 -21.05 13.85
CA GLU A 54 -13.04 -21.03 15.26
C GLU A 54 -12.39 -19.70 15.67
N TYR A 55 -11.72 -19.01 14.75
CA TYR A 55 -11.14 -17.70 15.05
C TYR A 55 -12.24 -16.68 15.37
N VAL A 56 -13.31 -16.66 14.58
CA VAL A 56 -14.46 -15.77 14.79
C VAL A 56 -15.21 -16.15 16.06
N VAL A 57 -15.38 -17.45 16.31
CA VAL A 57 -16.00 -17.95 17.54
C VAL A 57 -15.21 -17.49 18.77
N ASN A 58 -13.88 -17.67 18.77
CA ASN A 58 -13.02 -17.21 19.87
C ASN A 58 -13.07 -15.70 20.05
N PHE A 59 -13.10 -14.93 18.96
CA PHE A 59 -13.29 -13.48 19.04
C PHE A 59 -14.62 -13.10 19.70
N MET A 60 -15.73 -13.76 19.32
CA MET A 60 -17.02 -13.50 19.94
C MET A 60 -17.03 -13.87 21.43
N PHE A 61 -16.32 -14.93 21.84
CA PHE A 61 -16.11 -15.25 23.25
C PHE A 61 -15.34 -14.15 23.99
N MET A 62 -14.25 -13.63 23.42
CA MET A 62 -13.49 -12.51 24.01
C MET A 62 -14.36 -11.25 24.16
N VAL A 63 -15.17 -10.92 23.15
CA VAL A 63 -16.12 -9.81 23.23
C VAL A 63 -17.16 -10.05 24.33
N ALA A 64 -17.68 -11.27 24.44
CA ALA A 64 -18.64 -11.63 25.48
C ALA A 64 -18.04 -11.55 26.89
N GLU A 65 -16.78 -11.97 27.07
CA GLU A 65 -16.02 -11.85 28.33
C GLU A 65 -15.81 -10.39 28.72
N GLU A 66 -15.44 -9.53 27.77
CA GLU A 66 -15.29 -8.09 27.99
C GLU A 66 -16.63 -7.43 28.35
N VAL A 67 -17.71 -7.78 27.65
CA VAL A 67 -19.07 -7.33 27.99
C VAL A 67 -19.44 -7.79 29.40
N ARG A 68 -19.14 -9.04 29.77
CA ARG A 68 -19.40 -9.57 31.12
C ARG A 68 -18.60 -8.84 32.19
N TYR A 69 -17.35 -8.48 31.93
CA TYR A 69 -16.52 -7.66 32.81
C TYR A 69 -17.12 -6.28 33.05
N PHE A 70 -17.66 -5.64 32.02
CA PHE A 70 -18.33 -4.34 32.19
C PHE A 70 -19.68 -4.47 32.92
N LEU A 71 -20.47 -5.52 32.64
CA LEU A 71 -21.72 -5.77 33.37
C LEU A 71 -21.45 -5.93 34.87
N SER A 72 -20.42 -6.71 35.26
CA SER A 72 -20.09 -6.89 36.68
C SER A 72 -19.65 -5.59 37.35
N LYS A 73 -18.88 -4.74 36.68
CA LYS A 73 -18.51 -3.40 37.18
C LYS A 73 -19.69 -2.46 37.37
N LEU A 74 -20.72 -2.60 36.52
CA LEU A 74 -21.94 -1.79 36.59
C LEU A 74 -22.99 -2.37 37.56
N GLY A 75 -22.72 -3.53 38.18
CA GLY A 75 -23.67 -4.22 39.06
C GLY A 75 -24.86 -4.84 38.31
N LEU A 76 -24.70 -5.14 37.01
CA LEU A 76 -25.72 -5.73 36.16
C LEU A 76 -25.40 -7.21 35.91
N ARG A 77 -26.44 -8.05 35.83
CA ARG A 77 -26.30 -9.50 35.62
C ARG A 77 -26.41 -9.87 34.14
N THR A 78 -27.23 -9.13 33.39
CA THR A 78 -27.52 -9.41 31.99
C THR A 78 -27.37 -8.16 31.13
N LEU A 79 -27.10 -8.33 29.83
CA LEU A 79 -27.04 -7.21 28.90
C LEU A 79 -28.39 -6.48 28.81
N GLN A 80 -29.49 -7.21 28.96
CA GLN A 80 -30.85 -6.68 28.95
C GLN A 80 -31.11 -5.63 30.05
N GLU A 81 -30.51 -5.82 31.22
CA GLU A 81 -30.58 -4.85 32.32
C GLU A 81 -29.78 -3.58 32.05
N ALA A 82 -28.84 -3.62 31.09
CA ALA A 82 -28.05 -2.47 30.68
C ALA A 82 -28.75 -1.62 29.61
N ILE A 83 -29.67 -2.18 28.83
CA ILE A 83 -30.27 -1.47 27.68
C ILE A 83 -31.02 -0.22 28.17
N GLY A 84 -30.65 0.94 27.63
CA GLY A 84 -31.29 2.23 27.94
C GLY A 84 -30.93 2.83 29.30
N ARG A 85 -30.03 2.20 30.08
CA ARG A 85 -29.55 2.69 31.39
C ARG A 85 -28.54 3.84 31.26
N VAL A 86 -28.95 4.93 30.61
CA VAL A 86 -28.16 6.15 30.45
C VAL A 86 -27.79 6.81 31.79
N ASP A 87 -28.51 6.47 32.87
CA ASP A 87 -28.19 6.87 34.25
C ASP A 87 -26.85 6.31 34.76
N LEU A 88 -26.31 5.29 34.10
CA LEU A 88 -24.99 4.72 34.38
C LEU A 88 -23.87 5.37 33.54
N LEU A 89 -24.19 6.36 32.69
CA LEU A 89 -23.24 7.10 31.86
C LEU A 89 -23.11 8.55 32.34
N TYR A 90 -21.89 9.06 32.26
CA TYR A 90 -21.61 10.49 32.46
C TYR A 90 -20.51 10.94 31.49
N ALA A 91 -20.52 12.22 31.11
CA ALA A 91 -19.46 12.79 30.29
C ALA A 91 -18.15 12.81 31.08
N SER A 92 -17.03 12.42 30.44
CA SER A 92 -15.72 12.42 31.10
C SER A 92 -15.40 13.82 31.64
N PRO A 93 -15.06 13.96 32.94
CA PRO A 93 -14.66 15.24 33.51
C PRO A 93 -13.30 15.73 32.98
N SER A 94 -12.55 14.87 32.29
CA SER A 94 -11.25 15.17 31.68
C SER A 94 -11.31 14.88 30.17
N PRO A 95 -11.73 15.85 29.34
CA PRO A 95 -11.79 15.66 27.89
C PRO A 95 -10.39 15.56 27.29
N ILE A 96 -10.23 14.65 26.30
CA ILE A 96 -8.93 14.34 25.66
C ILE A 96 -8.36 15.56 24.91
N ASN A 97 -9.24 16.44 24.40
CA ASN A 97 -8.86 17.65 23.69
C ASN A 97 -9.95 18.74 23.80
N LYS A 98 -9.62 19.96 23.38
CA LYS A 98 -10.54 21.11 23.35
C LYS A 98 -11.78 20.90 22.48
N LYS A 99 -11.72 20.09 21.41
CA LYS A 99 -12.93 19.80 20.62
C LYS A 99 -13.94 19.00 21.43
N ALA A 100 -13.46 18.08 22.27
CA ALA A 100 -14.31 17.29 23.15
C ALA A 100 -14.97 18.14 24.25
N THR A 101 -14.39 19.28 24.66
CA THR A 101 -15.07 20.21 25.60
C THR A 101 -16.28 20.91 24.98
N MET A 102 -16.37 20.94 23.64
CA MET A 102 -17.51 21.54 22.92
C MET A 102 -18.67 20.55 22.71
N LEU A 103 -18.52 19.29 23.13
CA LEU A 103 -19.56 18.28 22.98
C LEU A 103 -20.55 18.34 24.15
N GLU A 104 -21.79 18.66 23.84
CA GLU A 104 -22.88 18.65 24.81
C GLU A 104 -23.58 17.28 24.82
N PHE A 105 -23.43 16.55 25.93
CA PHE A 105 -24.04 15.23 26.10
C PHE A 105 -25.37 15.25 26.87
N GLY A 106 -25.87 16.42 27.28
CA GLY A 106 -27.07 16.53 28.11
C GLY A 106 -28.27 15.80 27.52
N ASN A 107 -28.60 16.10 26.25
CA ASN A 107 -29.77 15.52 25.59
C ASN A 107 -29.65 14.01 25.33
N ILE A 108 -28.45 13.50 25.04
CA ILE A 108 -28.23 12.07 24.77
C ILE A 108 -28.21 11.23 26.06
N LEU A 109 -27.92 11.85 27.21
CA LEU A 109 -27.92 11.22 28.53
C LEU A 109 -29.25 11.39 29.28
N LEU A 110 -30.27 11.99 28.65
CA LEU A 110 -31.60 12.08 29.24
C LEU A 110 -32.23 10.69 29.32
N ASN A 111 -32.62 10.28 30.53
CA ASN A 111 -33.29 8.99 30.74
C ASN A 111 -34.69 9.01 30.14
N ALA A 112 -34.93 8.16 29.13
CA ALA A 112 -36.22 8.05 28.45
C ALA A 112 -37.37 7.68 29.40
N GLN A 113 -37.13 6.85 30.42
CA GLN A 113 -38.15 6.47 31.41
C GLN A 113 -38.62 7.67 32.25
N LYS A 114 -37.75 8.66 32.48
CA LYS A 114 -38.15 9.90 33.19
C LYS A 114 -39.10 10.76 32.34
N LEU A 115 -38.90 10.76 31.02
CA LEU A 115 -39.73 11.53 30.08
C LEU A 115 -41.02 10.78 29.73
N PHE A 116 -40.94 9.45 29.60
CA PHE A 116 -42.03 8.57 29.18
C PHE A 116 -42.12 7.37 30.15
N PRO A 117 -42.77 7.53 31.32
CA PRO A 117 -42.81 6.49 32.36
C PRO A 117 -43.43 5.16 31.91
N ASN A 118 -44.26 5.19 30.86
CA ASN A 118 -44.97 4.02 30.34
C ASN A 118 -44.26 3.36 29.15
N ASN A 119 -43.13 3.91 28.68
CA ASN A 119 -42.37 3.31 27.59
C ASN A 119 -41.39 2.29 28.16
N ASP A 120 -41.30 1.13 27.55
CA ASP A 120 -40.29 0.14 27.88
C ASP A 120 -38.96 0.52 27.21
N ILE A 121 -37.86 0.41 27.96
CA ILE A 121 -36.49 0.62 27.47
C ILE A 121 -35.76 -0.71 27.23
N HIS A 122 -36.37 -1.83 27.60
CA HIS A 122 -35.82 -3.15 27.36
C HIS A 122 -35.82 -3.47 25.85
N GLY A 123 -34.68 -3.95 25.35
CA GLY A 123 -34.60 -4.52 24.00
C GLY A 123 -35.63 -5.65 23.85
N SER A 124 -36.56 -5.51 22.91
CA SER A 124 -37.60 -6.51 22.67
C SER A 124 -37.70 -6.80 21.19
N THR A 125 -37.86 -8.07 20.85
CA THR A 125 -38.17 -8.47 19.48
C THR A 125 -39.67 -8.63 19.38
N VAL A 126 -40.36 -7.64 18.82
CA VAL A 126 -41.76 -7.83 18.42
C VAL A 126 -41.76 -8.75 17.21
N LYS A 127 -42.46 -9.88 17.31
CA LYS A 127 -42.65 -10.77 16.16
C LYS A 127 -43.45 -10.00 15.11
N GLN A 128 -42.85 -9.76 13.93
CA GLN A 128 -43.54 -9.10 12.83
C GLN A 128 -44.81 -9.89 12.47
N GLU A 129 -45.99 -9.29 12.66
CA GLU A 129 -47.24 -9.84 12.11
C GLU A 129 -47.28 -9.54 10.61
N VAL A 130 -46.96 -10.54 9.80
CA VAL A 130 -47.10 -10.44 8.34
C VAL A 130 -48.55 -10.78 8.01
N ASN A 131 -49.42 -9.77 7.89
CA ASN A 131 -50.76 -9.97 7.33
C ASN A 131 -50.64 -10.27 5.84
N ILE A 132 -50.63 -11.57 5.52
CA ILE A 132 -50.45 -12.08 4.16
C ILE A 132 -51.75 -11.89 3.38
N SER A 133 -51.69 -11.18 2.24
CA SER A 133 -52.81 -11.03 1.30
C SER A 133 -53.48 -12.37 0.96
N ASP A 134 -54.80 -12.44 1.19
CA ASP A 134 -55.63 -13.60 0.85
C ASP A 134 -55.83 -13.76 -0.67
N LEU A 135 -55.58 -12.71 -1.45
CA LEU A 135 -55.63 -12.75 -2.90
C LEU A 135 -54.55 -13.70 -3.46
N GLU A 136 -53.28 -13.45 -3.12
CA GLU A 136 -52.16 -14.23 -3.65
C GLU A 136 -52.18 -15.68 -3.16
N LYS A 137 -52.58 -15.93 -1.90
CA LYS A 137 -52.77 -17.28 -1.36
C LYS A 137 -53.74 -18.11 -2.20
N ARG A 138 -54.88 -17.51 -2.61
CA ARG A 138 -55.89 -18.19 -3.45
C ARG A 138 -55.32 -18.57 -4.81
N ILE A 139 -54.54 -17.68 -5.42
CA ILE A 139 -53.90 -17.91 -6.72
C ILE A 139 -52.83 -19.00 -6.62
N ILE A 140 -51.94 -18.94 -5.63
CA ILE A 140 -50.91 -19.97 -5.40
C ILE A 140 -51.55 -21.34 -5.20
N LYS A 141 -52.59 -21.42 -4.36
CA LYS A 141 -53.33 -22.69 -4.15
C LYS A 141 -53.94 -23.20 -5.46
N ALA A 142 -54.54 -22.32 -6.25
CA ALA A 142 -55.19 -22.66 -7.49
C ALA A 142 -54.21 -23.00 -8.63
N ALA A 143 -52.96 -22.53 -8.58
CA ALA A 143 -51.94 -22.78 -9.59
C ALA A 143 -50.90 -23.85 -9.19
N LYS A 144 -51.04 -24.43 -7.99
CA LYS A 144 -50.05 -25.33 -7.37
C LYS A 144 -49.67 -26.53 -8.24
N ASP A 145 -50.61 -27.08 -9.01
CA ASP A 145 -50.41 -28.19 -9.95
C ASP A 145 -49.41 -27.89 -11.08
N LEU A 146 -49.09 -26.62 -11.37
CA LEU A 146 -48.07 -26.25 -12.36
C LEU A 146 -46.63 -26.27 -11.80
N PHE A 147 -46.49 -26.21 -10.48
CA PHE A 147 -45.20 -26.11 -9.77
C PHE A 147 -45.18 -26.93 -8.47
N ASP A 148 -45.84 -28.09 -8.45
CA ASP A 148 -45.84 -28.96 -7.28
C ASP A 148 -44.49 -29.69 -7.10
N GLU A 149 -44.34 -30.38 -5.98
CA GLU A 149 -43.11 -31.09 -5.58
C GLU A 149 -42.78 -32.29 -6.51
N ASN A 150 -43.72 -32.72 -7.36
CA ASN A 150 -43.52 -33.79 -8.34
C ASN A 150 -43.03 -33.26 -9.70
N GLY A 151 -42.61 -32.00 -9.76
CA GLY A 151 -42.14 -31.35 -10.98
C GLY A 151 -43.23 -30.69 -11.81
N GLY A 152 -44.49 -30.60 -11.31
CA GLY A 152 -45.61 -29.90 -11.94
C GLY A 152 -46.13 -30.51 -13.26
N ARG A 153 -47.36 -30.17 -13.64
CA ARG A 153 -47.99 -30.59 -14.91
C ARG A 153 -47.88 -29.48 -15.96
N SER A 154 -47.77 -29.88 -17.23
CA SER A 154 -47.96 -28.97 -18.36
C SER A 154 -49.36 -28.36 -18.33
N GLY A 155 -49.48 -27.08 -18.68
CA GLY A 155 -50.77 -26.39 -18.66
C GLY A 155 -50.67 -24.89 -18.51
N HIS A 156 -51.74 -24.21 -18.92
CA HIS A 156 -51.82 -22.75 -18.89
C HIS A 156 -52.98 -22.34 -17.99
N LYS A 157 -52.72 -21.43 -17.04
CA LYS A 157 -53.75 -20.90 -16.14
C LYS A 157 -53.96 -19.42 -16.35
N LEU A 158 -55.23 -19.04 -16.45
CA LEU A 158 -55.66 -17.66 -16.61
C LEU A 158 -56.61 -17.29 -15.48
N PHE A 159 -56.17 -16.36 -14.64
CA PHE A 159 -56.96 -15.76 -13.56
C PHE A 159 -57.48 -14.41 -14.05
N LYS A 160 -58.80 -14.21 -14.06
CA LYS A 160 -59.45 -12.95 -14.49
C LYS A 160 -60.23 -12.30 -13.36
N ASP A 161 -60.44 -10.99 -13.49
CA ASP A 161 -61.38 -10.19 -12.68
C ASP A 161 -61.07 -10.17 -11.17
N PHE A 162 -59.80 -10.31 -10.81
CA PHE A 162 -59.37 -10.20 -9.42
C PHE A 162 -59.11 -8.73 -9.05
N LYS A 163 -59.78 -8.25 -8.00
CA LYS A 163 -59.54 -6.91 -7.46
C LYS A 163 -58.28 -6.89 -6.60
N ILE A 164 -57.35 -5.98 -6.89
CA ILE A 164 -56.15 -5.71 -6.07
C ILE A 164 -56.28 -4.36 -5.35
N VAL A 165 -55.75 -4.28 -4.14
CA VAL A 165 -55.75 -3.05 -3.32
C VAL A 165 -54.33 -2.71 -2.85
N ASN A 166 -54.12 -1.46 -2.41
CA ASN A 166 -52.80 -0.92 -2.10
C ASN A 166 -52.10 -1.61 -0.91
N THR A 167 -52.83 -2.38 -0.11
CA THR A 167 -52.29 -3.23 0.96
C THR A 167 -51.70 -4.55 0.45
N ASP A 168 -51.99 -4.95 -0.79
CA ASP A 168 -51.43 -6.14 -1.44
C ASP A 168 -49.98 -5.89 -1.88
N ARG A 169 -49.07 -5.79 -0.90
CA ARG A 169 -47.63 -5.57 -1.11
C ARG A 169 -46.94 -6.82 -1.62
N ALA A 170 -45.89 -6.63 -2.42
CA ALA A 170 -45.02 -7.69 -2.95
C ALA A 170 -45.78 -8.78 -3.72
N PHE A 171 -46.93 -8.44 -4.31
CA PHE A 171 -47.75 -9.38 -5.06
C PHE A 171 -46.96 -9.99 -6.22
N GLY A 172 -46.93 -11.31 -6.31
CA GLY A 172 -46.17 -12.06 -7.32
C GLY A 172 -44.85 -12.64 -6.79
N VAL A 173 -44.27 -12.06 -5.72
CA VAL A 173 -43.01 -12.55 -5.14
C VAL A 173 -43.18 -13.97 -4.60
N ARG A 174 -44.31 -14.28 -3.93
CA ARG A 174 -44.48 -15.58 -3.28
C ARG A 174 -44.80 -16.68 -4.28
N LEU A 175 -45.61 -16.36 -5.28
CA LEU A 175 -45.82 -17.26 -6.41
C LEU A 175 -44.48 -17.60 -7.08
N SER A 176 -43.66 -16.57 -7.31
CA SER A 176 -42.33 -16.71 -7.90
C SER A 176 -41.38 -17.52 -7.02
N TYR A 177 -41.39 -17.32 -5.70
CA TYR A 177 -40.64 -18.14 -4.75
C TYR A 177 -41.00 -19.62 -4.87
N HIS A 178 -42.28 -19.98 -4.93
CA HIS A 178 -42.69 -21.38 -5.06
C HIS A 178 -42.23 -22.01 -6.38
N ILE A 179 -42.29 -21.26 -7.48
CA ILE A 179 -41.82 -21.70 -8.79
C ILE A 179 -40.29 -21.85 -8.79
N SER A 180 -39.54 -20.83 -8.35
CA SER A 180 -38.08 -20.87 -8.29
C SER A 180 -37.55 -21.93 -7.33
N LYS A 181 -38.27 -22.23 -6.24
CA LYS A 181 -37.91 -23.33 -5.34
C LYS A 181 -37.89 -24.68 -6.06
N GLN A 182 -38.76 -24.87 -7.05
CA GLN A 182 -38.85 -26.12 -7.81
C GLN A 182 -37.97 -26.12 -9.07
N PHE A 183 -37.95 -25.03 -9.82
CA PHE A 183 -37.30 -24.98 -11.15
C PHE A 183 -36.05 -24.11 -11.23
N GLY A 184 -35.66 -23.46 -10.12
CA GLY A 184 -34.52 -22.55 -10.08
C GLY A 184 -34.71 -21.32 -10.97
N GLU A 185 -33.63 -20.90 -11.62
CA GLU A 185 -33.57 -19.70 -12.48
C GLU A 185 -34.34 -19.87 -13.80
N ALA A 186 -34.52 -21.11 -14.28
CA ALA A 186 -35.22 -21.37 -15.53
C ALA A 186 -36.72 -20.95 -15.49
N GLY A 187 -37.31 -20.87 -14.30
CA GLY A 187 -38.73 -20.59 -14.10
C GLY A 187 -39.62 -21.68 -14.69
N LEU A 188 -40.82 -21.32 -15.14
CA LEU A 188 -41.70 -22.26 -15.84
C LEU A 188 -41.20 -22.51 -17.27
N SER A 189 -41.25 -23.77 -17.70
CA SER A 189 -41.00 -24.19 -19.08
C SER A 189 -42.08 -23.69 -20.04
N ASN A 190 -41.79 -23.68 -21.35
CA ASN A 190 -42.67 -23.07 -22.36
C ASN A 190 -44.08 -23.71 -22.47
N ASP A 191 -44.23 -24.96 -22.03
CA ASP A 191 -45.50 -25.70 -21.93
C ASP A 191 -46.33 -25.31 -20.69
N ARG A 192 -45.86 -24.34 -19.89
CA ARG A 192 -46.49 -23.87 -18.66
C ARG A 192 -46.55 -22.36 -18.61
N SER A 193 -47.72 -21.82 -18.30
CA SER A 193 -47.82 -20.38 -18.03
C SER A 193 -48.93 -20.03 -17.06
N ILE A 194 -48.72 -18.93 -16.34
CA ILE A 194 -49.70 -18.36 -15.42
C ILE A 194 -49.91 -16.91 -15.82
N ARG A 195 -51.12 -16.57 -16.25
CA ARG A 195 -51.54 -15.19 -16.50
C ARG A 195 -52.54 -14.75 -15.45
N ILE A 196 -52.29 -13.61 -14.82
CA ILE A 196 -53.14 -13.03 -13.79
C ILE A 196 -53.55 -11.63 -14.24
N ASN A 197 -54.85 -11.45 -14.48
CA ASN A 197 -55.45 -10.16 -14.80
C ASN A 197 -56.11 -9.59 -13.54
N LEU A 198 -55.67 -8.39 -13.16
CA LEU A 198 -56.05 -7.67 -11.96
C LEU A 198 -56.68 -6.32 -12.32
N VAL A 199 -57.56 -5.83 -11.46
CA VAL A 199 -58.16 -4.50 -11.56
C VAL A 199 -58.01 -3.78 -10.22
N GLY A 200 -57.52 -2.55 -10.20
CA GLY A 200 -57.40 -1.72 -8.99
C GLY A 200 -56.03 -1.10 -8.78
N HIS A 201 -55.66 -0.89 -7.52
CA HIS A 201 -54.46 -0.14 -7.11
C HIS A 201 -53.48 -1.08 -6.41
N ALA A 202 -52.36 -1.43 -7.03
CA ALA A 202 -51.42 -2.39 -6.45
C ALA A 202 -50.54 -1.77 -5.35
N GLY A 203 -50.20 -2.56 -4.33
CA GLY A 203 -49.27 -2.16 -3.27
C GLY A 203 -47.81 -2.07 -3.75
N GLN A 204 -46.91 -1.66 -2.84
CA GLN A 204 -45.47 -1.58 -3.11
C GLN A 204 -44.90 -2.93 -3.57
N SER A 205 -43.89 -2.90 -4.45
CA SER A 205 -43.18 -4.08 -4.97
C SER A 205 -44.04 -5.05 -5.80
N PHE A 206 -45.06 -4.53 -6.50
CA PHE A 206 -45.87 -5.33 -7.42
C PHE A 206 -44.99 -6.00 -8.50
N GLY A 207 -45.06 -7.32 -8.63
CA GLY A 207 -44.27 -8.09 -9.59
C GLY A 207 -42.76 -8.11 -9.30
N ALA A 208 -42.33 -7.83 -8.07
CA ALA A 208 -40.93 -8.01 -7.70
C ALA A 208 -40.50 -9.49 -7.84
N PHE A 209 -39.27 -9.73 -8.29
CA PHE A 209 -38.71 -11.07 -8.53
C PHE A 209 -39.57 -11.99 -9.38
N LEU A 210 -40.41 -11.44 -10.26
CA LEU A 210 -41.35 -12.21 -11.05
C LEU A 210 -40.61 -13.13 -12.05
N VAL A 211 -40.86 -14.42 -11.94
CA VAL A 211 -40.16 -15.47 -12.71
C VAL A 211 -40.72 -15.69 -14.11
N LYS A 212 -39.89 -16.27 -14.97
CA LYS A 212 -40.30 -16.71 -16.32
C LYS A 212 -41.55 -17.59 -16.32
N GLY A 213 -42.45 -17.29 -17.25
CA GLY A 213 -43.74 -17.97 -17.45
C GLY A 213 -44.89 -17.44 -16.62
N VAL A 214 -44.66 -16.45 -15.74
CA VAL A 214 -45.73 -15.71 -15.04
C VAL A 214 -45.90 -14.33 -15.67
N SER A 215 -47.16 -14.01 -16.00
CA SER A 215 -47.56 -12.75 -16.61
C SER A 215 -48.60 -12.04 -15.74
N LEU A 216 -48.28 -10.83 -15.29
CA LEU A 216 -49.18 -9.98 -14.51
C LEU A 216 -49.74 -8.87 -15.40
N TYR A 217 -51.06 -8.75 -15.44
CA TYR A 217 -51.78 -7.66 -16.10
C TYR A 217 -52.55 -6.88 -15.05
N LEU A 218 -52.36 -5.57 -15.01
CA LEU A 218 -53.04 -4.68 -14.08
C LEU A 218 -53.74 -3.56 -14.85
N GLU A 219 -55.07 -3.55 -14.78
CA GLU A 219 -55.88 -2.41 -15.17
C GLU A 219 -56.04 -1.47 -13.95
N GLY A 220 -55.27 -0.39 -13.92
CA GLY A 220 -55.19 0.55 -12.81
C GLY A 220 -53.77 1.11 -12.63
N ASP A 221 -53.34 1.26 -11.38
CA ASP A 221 -52.03 1.83 -11.00
C ASP A 221 -51.30 1.00 -9.96
N ALA A 222 -50.00 1.24 -9.77
CA ALA A 222 -49.17 0.54 -8.81
C ALA A 222 -48.20 1.48 -8.06
N ASN A 223 -47.99 1.23 -6.77
CA ASN A 223 -47.00 1.95 -5.96
C ASN A 223 -45.54 1.57 -6.32
N ASP A 224 -44.58 2.21 -5.66
CA ASP A 224 -43.13 2.04 -5.85
C ASP A 224 -42.64 0.58 -5.88
N CYS A 225 -41.51 0.38 -6.55
CA CYS A 225 -40.76 -0.86 -6.76
C CYS A 225 -41.45 -1.89 -7.68
N VAL A 226 -42.28 -1.45 -8.62
CA VAL A 226 -42.86 -2.34 -9.64
C VAL A 226 -41.75 -3.10 -10.37
N GLY A 227 -41.82 -4.42 -10.45
CA GLY A 227 -40.83 -5.24 -11.16
C GLY A 227 -39.42 -5.17 -10.59
N LYS A 228 -39.23 -4.82 -9.30
CA LYS A 228 -37.91 -4.85 -8.66
C LYS A 228 -37.30 -6.25 -8.76
N GLY A 229 -36.10 -6.35 -9.33
CA GLY A 229 -35.45 -7.65 -9.56
C GLY A 229 -36.21 -8.58 -10.50
N LEU A 230 -36.99 -8.05 -11.46
CA LEU A 230 -37.71 -8.86 -12.46
C LEU A 230 -36.78 -9.94 -13.05
N SER A 231 -37.25 -11.19 -13.05
CA SER A 231 -36.46 -12.40 -13.30
C SER A 231 -37.11 -13.27 -14.38
N GLY A 232 -37.48 -12.65 -15.50
CA GLY A 232 -38.00 -13.31 -16.70
C GLY A 232 -39.52 -13.26 -16.86
N GLY A 233 -40.26 -12.79 -15.85
CA GLY A 233 -41.70 -12.61 -15.93
C GLY A 233 -42.14 -11.46 -16.85
N LYS A 234 -43.44 -11.40 -17.15
CA LYS A 234 -44.05 -10.31 -17.91
C LYS A 234 -44.95 -9.45 -17.01
N ILE A 235 -44.80 -8.13 -17.05
CA ILE A 235 -45.66 -7.17 -16.34
C ILE A 235 -46.28 -6.21 -17.35
N VAL A 236 -47.59 -6.05 -17.30
CA VAL A 236 -48.35 -5.12 -18.13
C VAL A 236 -49.24 -4.27 -17.23
N ILE A 237 -49.08 -2.95 -17.25
CA ILE A 237 -49.91 -2.02 -16.48
C ILE A 237 -50.44 -0.94 -17.41
N TYR A 238 -51.75 -0.70 -17.34
CA TYR A 238 -52.41 0.35 -18.10
C TYR A 238 -53.55 0.95 -17.27
N PRO A 239 -53.91 2.23 -17.50
CA PRO A 239 -55.00 2.88 -16.78
C PRO A 239 -56.30 2.15 -17.06
N SER A 240 -57.32 2.36 -16.21
CA SER A 240 -58.65 1.83 -16.50
C SER A 240 -59.10 2.20 -17.90
N ARG A 241 -59.81 1.28 -18.58
CA ARG A 241 -60.39 1.56 -19.90
C ARG A 241 -61.37 2.73 -19.89
N ASN A 242 -61.90 3.07 -18.71
CA ASN A 242 -62.77 4.23 -18.47
C ASN A 242 -62.00 5.50 -18.09
N ALA A 243 -60.65 5.48 -18.06
CA ALA A 243 -59.86 6.65 -17.71
C ALA A 243 -60.09 7.77 -18.73
N THR A 244 -60.44 8.95 -18.22
CA THR A 244 -60.71 10.15 -19.02
C THR A 244 -59.48 11.03 -19.23
N PHE A 245 -58.37 10.74 -18.54
CA PHE A 245 -57.13 11.49 -18.61
C PHE A 245 -56.17 10.93 -19.68
N PRO A 246 -55.31 11.77 -20.28
CA PRO A 246 -54.23 11.32 -21.17
C PRO A 246 -53.21 10.50 -20.38
N SER A 247 -52.87 9.31 -20.87
CA SER A 247 -51.98 8.39 -20.12
C SER A 247 -50.54 8.90 -20.09
N GLU A 248 -50.12 9.61 -21.14
CA GLU A 248 -48.81 10.21 -21.34
C GLU A 248 -48.50 11.40 -20.43
N GLU A 249 -49.49 11.95 -19.74
CA GLU A 249 -49.32 13.05 -18.78
C GLU A 249 -49.52 12.61 -17.33
N ASN A 250 -49.85 11.33 -17.09
CA ASN A 250 -50.26 10.86 -15.76
C ASN A 250 -49.46 9.63 -15.31
N SER A 251 -48.96 9.68 -14.08
CA SER A 251 -48.20 8.58 -13.52
C SER A 251 -49.10 7.40 -13.18
N ILE A 252 -48.73 6.21 -13.66
CA ILE A 252 -49.46 4.95 -13.40
C ILE A 252 -48.66 3.97 -12.53
N ILE A 253 -47.35 4.19 -12.42
CA ILE A 253 -46.45 3.42 -11.56
C ILE A 253 -45.66 4.40 -10.69
N GLY A 254 -45.35 3.98 -9.47
CA GLY A 254 -44.68 4.82 -8.47
C GLY A 254 -43.27 5.30 -8.85
N ASN A 255 -42.59 5.93 -7.90
CA ASN A 255 -41.31 6.60 -8.07
C ASN A 255 -40.15 5.67 -8.41
N VAL A 256 -40.28 4.37 -8.20
CA VAL A 256 -39.22 3.40 -8.54
C VAL A 256 -39.84 2.24 -9.31
N ALA A 257 -39.29 1.89 -10.47
CA ALA A 257 -39.70 0.71 -11.22
C ALA A 257 -38.51 0.02 -11.89
N LEU A 258 -38.57 -1.31 -12.02
CA LEU A 258 -37.55 -2.17 -12.64
C LEU A 258 -36.16 -2.06 -12.00
N TYR A 259 -36.09 -1.69 -10.72
CA TYR A 259 -34.82 -1.55 -10.01
C TYR A 259 -34.10 -2.90 -9.94
N GLY A 260 -32.92 -3.00 -10.54
CA GLY A 260 -32.12 -4.23 -10.53
C GLY A 260 -32.74 -5.40 -11.31
N ALA A 261 -33.61 -5.13 -12.27
CA ALA A 261 -34.23 -6.18 -13.11
C ALA A 261 -33.16 -6.94 -13.92
N THR A 262 -33.19 -8.26 -13.91
CA THR A 262 -32.16 -9.11 -14.55
C THR A 262 -32.60 -9.67 -15.89
N SER A 263 -33.89 -9.92 -16.07
CA SER A 263 -34.51 -10.34 -17.34
C SER A 263 -36.03 -10.17 -17.26
N GLY A 264 -36.73 -10.25 -18.40
CA GLY A 264 -38.20 -10.20 -18.45
C GLY A 264 -38.71 -9.05 -19.31
N LEU A 265 -40.03 -8.88 -19.33
CA LEU A 265 -40.72 -7.91 -20.19
C LEU A 265 -41.66 -7.03 -19.37
N ALA A 266 -41.57 -5.71 -19.54
CA ALA A 266 -42.42 -4.75 -18.85
C ALA A 266 -43.07 -3.76 -19.82
N LEU A 267 -44.40 -3.66 -19.81
CA LEU A 267 -45.18 -2.83 -20.73
C LEU A 267 -46.07 -1.88 -19.90
N PHE A 268 -45.79 -0.59 -19.91
CA PHE A 268 -46.44 0.40 -19.06
C PHE A 268 -47.09 1.54 -19.88
N ARG A 269 -48.42 1.59 -19.91
CA ARG A 269 -49.16 2.67 -20.59
C ARG A 269 -49.37 3.86 -19.65
N GLY A 270 -48.35 4.70 -19.55
CA GLY A 270 -48.43 5.98 -18.88
C GLY A 270 -47.06 6.40 -18.39
N VAL A 271 -47.03 7.26 -17.37
CA VAL A 271 -45.77 7.83 -16.86
C VAL A 271 -45.27 7.04 -15.65
N ALA A 272 -43.97 6.73 -15.58
CA ALA A 272 -43.33 6.33 -14.34
C ALA A 272 -43.06 7.56 -13.48
N GLY A 273 -43.00 7.42 -12.16
CA GLY A 273 -42.40 8.46 -11.33
C GLY A 273 -40.90 8.62 -11.62
N GLU A 274 -40.10 8.96 -10.62
CA GLU A 274 -38.70 9.36 -10.84
C GLU A 274 -37.80 8.26 -11.46
N ARG A 275 -37.48 7.23 -10.70
CA ARG A 275 -36.44 6.22 -10.99
C ARG A 275 -36.98 5.03 -11.78
N PHE A 276 -36.89 5.10 -13.10
CA PHE A 276 -37.28 4.01 -14.00
C PHE A 276 -36.08 3.21 -14.51
N ALA A 277 -36.15 1.87 -14.48
CA ALA A 277 -35.11 0.96 -15.01
C ALA A 277 -33.70 1.20 -14.43
N VAL A 278 -33.63 1.67 -13.19
CA VAL A 278 -32.36 1.92 -12.49
C VAL A 278 -31.65 0.59 -12.19
N ARG A 279 -30.38 0.48 -12.55
CA ARG A 279 -29.61 -0.77 -12.49
C ARG A 279 -30.26 -1.94 -13.23
N ASN A 280 -31.07 -1.67 -14.25
CA ASN A 280 -31.55 -2.73 -15.12
C ASN A 280 -30.34 -3.44 -15.76
N SER A 281 -30.33 -4.76 -15.68
CA SER A 281 -29.23 -5.61 -16.15
C SER A 281 -29.67 -6.54 -17.28
N GLY A 282 -30.95 -6.56 -17.66
CA GLY A 282 -31.40 -7.41 -18.76
C GLY A 282 -32.89 -7.45 -19.07
N ALA A 283 -33.75 -6.70 -18.39
CA ALA A 283 -35.17 -6.65 -18.74
C ALA A 283 -35.44 -5.69 -19.91
N ASP A 284 -36.41 -6.04 -20.74
CA ASP A 284 -36.89 -5.19 -21.82
C ASP A 284 -38.16 -4.46 -21.37
N ALA A 285 -38.26 -3.17 -21.69
CA ALA A 285 -39.40 -2.36 -21.28
C ALA A 285 -39.89 -1.38 -22.34
N VAL A 286 -41.20 -1.15 -22.38
CA VAL A 286 -41.84 -0.09 -23.18
C VAL A 286 -42.71 0.76 -22.26
N ILE A 287 -42.52 2.08 -22.29
CA ILE A 287 -43.28 3.03 -21.49
C ILE A 287 -43.59 4.31 -22.25
N GLU A 288 -44.69 5.00 -21.91
CA GLU A 288 -45.02 6.28 -22.53
C GLU A 288 -44.12 7.40 -22.00
N GLY A 289 -43.97 7.55 -20.69
CA GLY A 289 -43.07 8.56 -20.10
C GLY A 289 -42.38 8.13 -18.81
N VAL A 290 -41.30 8.82 -18.45
CA VAL A 290 -40.54 8.59 -17.21
C VAL A 290 -40.19 9.91 -16.54
N GLY A 291 -40.14 9.94 -15.20
CA GLY A 291 -39.69 11.08 -14.40
C GLY A 291 -38.16 11.25 -14.39
N ASP A 292 -37.64 11.93 -13.37
CA ASP A 292 -36.21 12.22 -13.24
C ASP A 292 -35.45 10.94 -12.85
N HIS A 293 -34.41 10.58 -13.61
CA HIS A 293 -33.56 9.38 -13.43
C HIS A 293 -34.04 8.08 -14.10
N GLY A 294 -34.53 8.16 -15.35
CA GLY A 294 -34.69 6.98 -16.21
C GLY A 294 -33.35 6.36 -16.65
N CYS A 295 -33.26 5.03 -16.64
CA CYS A 295 -32.10 4.23 -17.08
C CYS A 295 -30.77 4.54 -16.36
N GLU A 296 -30.81 5.05 -15.13
CA GLU A 296 -29.63 5.31 -14.31
C GLU A 296 -28.89 4.00 -13.96
N TYR A 297 -27.55 3.97 -14.06
CA TYR A 297 -26.72 2.79 -13.78
C TYR A 297 -27.14 1.52 -14.54
N MET A 298 -27.88 1.64 -15.64
CA MET A 298 -28.31 0.49 -16.42
C MET A 298 -27.07 -0.19 -17.04
N THR A 299 -27.01 -1.51 -16.89
CA THR A 299 -25.90 -2.36 -17.34
C THR A 299 -26.32 -3.35 -18.44
N GLY A 300 -27.62 -3.50 -18.70
CA GLY A 300 -28.17 -4.40 -19.70
C GLY A 300 -29.69 -4.24 -19.87
N GLY A 301 -30.25 -4.91 -20.89
CA GLY A 301 -31.67 -4.80 -21.28
C GLY A 301 -31.90 -3.73 -22.35
N LYS A 302 -33.14 -3.65 -22.87
CA LYS A 302 -33.55 -2.64 -23.85
C LYS A 302 -34.81 -1.89 -23.43
N VAL A 303 -34.76 -0.57 -23.38
CA VAL A 303 -35.90 0.27 -22.93
C VAL A 303 -36.38 1.19 -24.05
N ILE A 304 -37.69 1.24 -24.31
CA ILE A 304 -38.31 2.16 -25.28
C ILE A 304 -39.18 3.16 -24.52
N ILE A 305 -39.02 4.45 -24.83
CA ILE A 305 -39.80 5.56 -24.25
C ILE A 305 -40.47 6.34 -25.38
N LEU A 306 -41.81 6.45 -25.33
CA LEU A 306 -42.61 6.93 -26.46
C LEU A 306 -43.02 8.41 -26.39
N HIS A 307 -42.78 9.11 -25.28
CA HIS A 307 -43.27 10.48 -25.11
C HIS A 307 -42.32 11.40 -24.34
N SER A 308 -42.14 11.19 -23.03
CA SER A 308 -41.42 12.12 -22.16
C SER A 308 -40.35 11.44 -21.31
N ILE A 309 -39.26 12.16 -21.08
CA ILE A 309 -38.20 11.78 -20.14
C ILE A 309 -37.94 12.94 -19.17
N GLY A 310 -37.64 12.62 -17.92
CA GLY A 310 -37.17 13.60 -16.94
C GLY A 310 -35.65 13.80 -16.99
N ARG A 311 -35.17 14.67 -16.12
CA ARG A 311 -33.77 15.07 -16.02
C ARG A 311 -32.87 13.89 -15.68
N ASN A 312 -31.59 14.03 -16.05
CA ASN A 312 -30.54 13.08 -15.69
C ASN A 312 -30.82 11.66 -16.24
N PHE A 313 -31.48 11.57 -17.40
CA PHE A 313 -31.72 10.31 -18.08
C PHE A 313 -30.40 9.65 -18.48
N ALA A 314 -30.30 8.32 -18.37
CA ALA A 314 -29.12 7.51 -18.70
C ALA A 314 -27.84 7.84 -17.90
N ALA A 315 -27.97 8.48 -16.73
CA ALA A 315 -26.84 8.81 -15.88
C ALA A 315 -26.07 7.55 -15.44
N ALA A 316 -24.75 7.56 -15.69
CA ALA A 316 -23.85 6.44 -15.39
C ALA A 316 -24.30 5.10 -16.00
N MET A 317 -25.07 5.12 -17.08
CA MET A 317 -25.40 3.94 -17.87
C MET A 317 -24.12 3.38 -18.50
N SER A 318 -23.83 2.11 -18.26
CA SER A 318 -22.60 1.43 -18.72
C SER A 318 -22.88 0.26 -19.66
N GLY A 319 -24.14 -0.13 -19.85
CA GLY A 319 -24.57 -1.19 -20.77
C GLY A 319 -26.08 -1.19 -21.00
N GLY A 320 -26.54 -2.06 -21.90
CA GLY A 320 -27.91 -2.03 -22.40
C GLY A 320 -28.15 -0.92 -23.42
N LEU A 321 -29.38 -0.81 -23.92
CA LEU A 321 -29.78 0.20 -24.92
C LEU A 321 -31.08 0.87 -24.50
N ALA A 322 -31.22 2.17 -24.77
CA ALA A 322 -32.50 2.85 -24.68
C ALA A 322 -32.85 3.53 -26.00
N PHE A 323 -34.13 3.50 -26.37
CA PHE A 323 -34.67 4.12 -27.57
C PHE A 323 -35.72 5.15 -27.15
N ILE A 324 -35.50 6.40 -27.54
CA ILE A 324 -36.35 7.53 -27.14
C ILE A 324 -36.99 8.09 -28.39
N TYR A 325 -38.31 8.15 -28.41
CA TYR A 325 -39.05 8.88 -29.45
C TYR A 325 -38.98 10.38 -29.17
N ASN A 326 -38.29 11.14 -30.03
CA ASN A 326 -38.02 12.57 -29.88
C ASN A 326 -38.78 13.42 -30.92
N GLY A 327 -40.08 13.17 -31.12
CA GLY A 327 -40.88 13.87 -32.14
C GLY A 327 -40.93 15.41 -32.01
N LYS A 328 -40.63 15.98 -30.83
CA LYS A 328 -40.57 17.45 -30.61
C LYS A 328 -39.14 18.03 -30.64
N GLY A 329 -38.10 17.20 -30.77
CA GLY A 329 -36.70 17.66 -30.75
C GLY A 329 -36.17 18.16 -29.40
N GLN A 330 -37.00 18.23 -28.35
CA GLN A 330 -36.66 18.90 -27.07
C GLN A 330 -36.08 17.97 -25.99
N LEU A 331 -36.04 16.65 -26.23
CA LEU A 331 -35.68 15.69 -25.17
C LEU A 331 -34.18 15.59 -24.89
N ILE A 332 -33.33 16.00 -25.83
CA ILE A 332 -31.86 15.85 -25.73
C ILE A 332 -31.30 16.54 -24.48
N HIS A 333 -31.86 17.69 -24.08
CA HIS A 333 -31.41 18.44 -22.89
C HIS A 333 -31.61 17.73 -21.55
N TYR A 334 -32.43 16.67 -21.50
CA TYR A 334 -32.67 15.90 -20.29
C TYR A 334 -31.71 14.71 -20.12
N ILE A 335 -30.95 14.38 -21.16
CA ILE A 335 -30.04 13.22 -21.20
C ILE A 335 -28.68 13.58 -20.61
N ASN A 336 -28.18 12.74 -19.71
CA ASN A 336 -26.83 12.85 -19.18
C ASN A 336 -25.82 12.20 -20.15
N MET A 337 -25.08 13.04 -20.87
CA MET A 337 -24.13 12.64 -21.91
C MET A 337 -22.77 12.12 -21.39
N ALA A 338 -22.55 12.09 -20.08
CA ALA A 338 -21.22 11.81 -19.52
C ALA A 338 -20.68 10.44 -19.91
N THR A 339 -21.53 9.40 -19.95
CA THR A 339 -21.13 8.01 -20.20
C THR A 339 -21.75 7.39 -21.46
N ILE A 340 -22.54 8.15 -22.20
CA ILE A 340 -23.30 7.66 -23.36
C ILE A 340 -23.01 8.52 -24.61
N ASP A 341 -23.30 7.94 -25.77
CA ASP A 341 -23.43 8.60 -27.06
C ASP A 341 -24.89 8.49 -27.53
N LEU A 342 -25.30 9.42 -28.38
CA LEU A 342 -26.58 9.39 -29.08
C LEU A 342 -26.31 8.97 -30.52
N ASP A 343 -26.74 7.78 -30.87
CA ASP A 343 -26.59 7.20 -32.21
C ASP A 343 -27.95 7.17 -32.92
N GLU A 344 -27.93 7.05 -34.25
CA GLU A 344 -29.12 6.70 -35.03
C GLU A 344 -29.39 5.19 -34.90
N PRO A 345 -30.64 4.75 -34.64
CA PRO A 345 -30.99 3.34 -34.63
C PRO A 345 -30.74 2.69 -36.00
N ASP A 346 -30.10 1.52 -36.01
CA ASP A 346 -29.89 0.77 -37.26
C ASP A 346 -31.17 0.02 -37.70
N SER A 347 -31.11 -0.66 -38.85
CA SER A 347 -32.26 -1.38 -39.40
C SER A 347 -32.74 -2.56 -38.53
N GLU A 348 -31.85 -3.17 -37.74
CA GLU A 348 -32.20 -4.24 -36.81
C GLU A 348 -32.85 -3.67 -35.54
N ASP A 349 -32.33 -2.55 -35.04
CA ASP A 349 -32.91 -1.79 -33.95
C ASP A 349 -34.33 -1.34 -34.29
N LEU A 350 -34.53 -0.68 -35.44
CA LEU A 350 -35.86 -0.20 -35.85
C LEU A 350 -36.87 -1.34 -36.02
N LYS A 351 -36.43 -2.49 -36.56
CA LYS A 351 -37.28 -3.69 -36.66
C LYS A 351 -37.71 -4.18 -35.27
N TRP A 352 -36.79 -4.23 -34.31
CA TRP A 352 -37.10 -4.63 -32.94
C TRP A 352 -38.01 -3.61 -32.24
N VAL A 353 -37.73 -2.30 -32.36
CA VAL A 353 -38.57 -1.22 -31.80
C VAL A 353 -39.99 -1.32 -32.34
N LYS A 354 -40.17 -1.52 -33.66
CA LYS A 354 -41.50 -1.68 -34.26
C LYS A 354 -42.27 -2.84 -33.66
N GLN A 355 -41.65 -4.02 -33.56
CA GLN A 355 -42.26 -5.22 -32.99
C GLN A 355 -42.67 -5.03 -31.52
N MET A 356 -41.83 -4.33 -30.76
CA MET A 356 -42.12 -4.03 -29.36
C MET A 356 -43.27 -3.05 -29.20
N ILE A 357 -43.38 -2.03 -30.07
CA ILE A 357 -44.51 -1.08 -30.06
C ILE A 357 -45.80 -1.76 -30.54
N GLU A 358 -45.75 -2.61 -31.56
CA GLU A 358 -46.90 -3.43 -31.99
C GLU A 358 -47.43 -4.28 -30.83
N MET A 359 -46.54 -4.96 -30.10
CA MET A 359 -46.91 -5.70 -28.89
C MET A 359 -47.44 -4.78 -27.79
N PHE A 360 -46.82 -3.62 -27.57
CA PHE A 360 -47.27 -2.66 -26.56
C PHE A 360 -48.69 -2.16 -26.84
N VAL A 361 -49.01 -1.82 -28.10
CA VAL A 361 -50.35 -1.42 -28.54
C VAL A 361 -51.35 -2.56 -28.37
N GLN A 362 -50.98 -3.78 -28.78
CA GLN A 362 -51.85 -4.95 -28.63
C GLN A 362 -52.20 -5.25 -27.17
N GLU A 363 -51.23 -5.10 -26.26
CA GLU A 363 -51.38 -5.49 -24.85
C GLU A 363 -51.98 -4.39 -23.97
N THR A 364 -51.79 -3.11 -24.32
CA THR A 364 -52.20 -1.96 -23.48
C THR A 364 -53.22 -1.03 -24.13
N GLY A 365 -53.40 -1.08 -25.45
CA GLY A 365 -54.22 -0.14 -26.20
C GLY A 365 -53.65 1.29 -26.24
N SER A 366 -52.33 1.46 -26.17
CA SER A 366 -51.69 2.79 -26.22
C SER A 366 -52.03 3.54 -27.51
N LYS A 367 -52.62 4.73 -27.35
CA LYS A 367 -52.96 5.62 -28.47
C LYS A 367 -51.71 6.21 -29.13
N ILE A 368 -50.69 6.55 -28.34
CA ILE A 368 -49.41 7.06 -28.85
C ILE A 368 -48.68 5.99 -29.65
N GLY A 369 -48.62 4.76 -29.12
CA GLY A 369 -48.05 3.64 -29.86
C GLY A 369 -48.78 3.42 -31.19
N SER A 370 -50.11 3.50 -31.21
CA SER A 370 -50.88 3.42 -32.46
C SER A 370 -50.58 4.57 -33.42
N ALA A 371 -50.45 5.80 -32.93
CA ALA A 371 -50.12 6.96 -33.76
C ALA A 371 -48.73 6.80 -34.42
N ILE A 372 -47.72 6.38 -33.67
CA ILE A 372 -46.36 6.13 -34.18
C ILE A 372 -46.37 5.01 -35.23
N LEU A 373 -47.15 3.95 -35.03
CA LEU A 373 -47.23 2.84 -35.99
C LEU A 373 -47.97 3.19 -37.27
N ASN A 374 -48.97 4.07 -37.21
CA ASN A 374 -49.75 4.48 -38.38
C ASN A 374 -48.87 5.21 -39.42
N ASP A 375 -47.93 6.04 -38.96
CA ASP A 375 -47.01 6.82 -39.80
C ASP A 375 -45.56 6.35 -39.63
N TRP A 376 -45.35 5.04 -39.44
CA TRP A 376 -44.05 4.45 -39.07
C TRP A 376 -42.88 4.89 -39.95
N ASN A 377 -43.07 5.01 -41.27
CA ASN A 377 -41.98 5.36 -42.19
C ASN A 377 -41.41 6.77 -41.93
N ILE A 378 -42.22 7.69 -41.39
CA ILE A 378 -41.82 9.04 -41.01
C ILE A 378 -41.40 9.04 -39.55
N GLU A 379 -42.22 8.45 -38.69
CA GLU A 379 -42.01 8.48 -37.24
C GLU A 379 -40.81 7.66 -36.77
N SER A 380 -40.34 6.69 -37.57
CA SER A 380 -39.13 5.91 -37.28
C SER A 380 -37.86 6.77 -37.25
N GLU A 381 -37.83 7.87 -38.02
CA GLU A 381 -36.69 8.80 -38.06
C GLU A 381 -36.57 9.62 -36.76
N ASN A 382 -37.64 9.70 -35.97
CA ASN A 382 -37.66 10.45 -34.70
C ASN A 382 -37.11 9.65 -33.51
N PHE A 383 -36.66 8.40 -33.70
CA PHE A 383 -36.08 7.61 -32.63
C PHE A 383 -34.58 7.87 -32.46
N ILE A 384 -34.16 8.10 -31.21
CA ILE A 384 -32.76 8.25 -30.82
C ILE A 384 -32.33 6.99 -30.07
N LYS A 385 -31.17 6.44 -30.41
CA LYS A 385 -30.52 5.34 -29.68
C LYS A 385 -29.54 5.90 -28.66
N VAL A 386 -29.80 5.66 -27.39
CA VAL A 386 -28.86 5.98 -26.30
C VAL A 386 -27.94 4.79 -26.09
N PHE A 387 -26.65 5.00 -26.36
CA PHE A 387 -25.62 3.94 -26.40
C PHE A 387 -24.48 4.25 -25.43
N PRO A 388 -24.24 3.44 -24.39
CA PRO A 388 -23.09 3.63 -23.50
C PRO A 388 -21.74 3.48 -24.20
N LYS A 389 -20.84 4.44 -23.99
CA LYS A 389 -19.48 4.48 -24.60
C LYS A 389 -18.68 3.23 -24.31
N ASP A 390 -18.70 2.78 -23.06
CA ASP A 390 -17.99 1.57 -22.62
C ASP A 390 -18.59 0.30 -23.25
N TYR A 391 -19.90 0.26 -23.43
CA TYR A 391 -20.57 -0.88 -24.07
C TYR A 391 -20.24 -0.95 -25.56
N LYS A 392 -20.22 0.21 -26.25
CA LYS A 392 -19.82 0.34 -27.64
C LYS A 392 -18.39 -0.17 -27.85
N ARG A 393 -17.45 0.30 -27.04
CA ARG A 393 -16.06 -0.16 -27.03
C ARG A 393 -15.92 -1.66 -26.74
N ALA A 394 -16.73 -2.19 -25.82
CA ALA A 394 -16.73 -3.63 -25.52
C ALA A 394 -17.20 -4.47 -26.71
N LEU A 395 -18.25 -4.03 -27.41
CA LEU A 395 -18.77 -4.70 -28.61
C LEU A 395 -17.78 -4.63 -29.78
N GLU A 396 -17.11 -3.49 -29.98
CA GLU A 396 -16.04 -3.34 -30.98
C GLU A 396 -14.89 -4.31 -30.73
N ARG A 397 -14.40 -4.39 -29.48
CA ARG A 397 -13.35 -5.34 -29.11
C ARG A 397 -13.78 -6.80 -29.27
N MET A 398 -15.03 -7.13 -28.98
CA MET A 398 -15.57 -8.47 -29.23
C MET A 398 -15.59 -8.77 -30.73
N LYS A 399 -16.04 -7.82 -31.57
CA LYS A 399 -16.00 -7.95 -33.03
C LYS A 399 -14.57 -8.11 -33.56
N GLU A 400 -13.61 -7.33 -33.06
CA GLU A 400 -12.19 -7.44 -33.41
C GLU A 400 -11.61 -8.79 -32.99
N ALA A 401 -11.91 -9.24 -31.77
CA ALA A 401 -11.46 -10.53 -31.26
C ALA A 401 -12.06 -11.70 -32.06
N ASP A 402 -13.35 -11.62 -32.41
CA ASP A 402 -14.02 -12.60 -33.27
C ASP A 402 -13.49 -12.55 -34.70
N ALA A 403 -13.20 -11.36 -35.25
CA ALA A 403 -12.58 -11.21 -36.56
C ALA A 403 -11.16 -11.81 -36.58
N LEU A 404 -10.36 -11.59 -35.55
CA LEU A 404 -9.04 -12.22 -35.35
C LEU A 404 -9.15 -13.74 -35.20
N ARG A 405 -10.18 -14.23 -34.48
CA ARG A 405 -10.48 -15.66 -34.34
C ARG A 405 -10.85 -16.28 -35.68
N ILE A 406 -11.77 -15.67 -36.41
CA ILE A 406 -12.18 -16.10 -37.76
C ILE A 406 -11.00 -16.01 -38.74
N ALA A 407 -10.14 -14.98 -38.64
CA ALA A 407 -8.95 -14.85 -39.48
C ALA A 407 -7.91 -15.94 -39.19
N LYS A 408 -7.71 -16.31 -37.91
CA LYS A 408 -6.88 -17.45 -37.52
C LYS A 408 -7.48 -18.77 -38.02
N GLU A 409 -8.77 -18.99 -37.81
CA GLU A 409 -9.49 -20.17 -38.32
C GLU A 409 -9.36 -20.26 -39.85
N LYS A 410 -9.47 -19.12 -40.57
CA LYS A 410 -9.24 -19.06 -42.03
C LYS A 410 -7.80 -19.36 -42.42
N GLN A 411 -6.80 -18.82 -41.72
CA GLN A 411 -5.39 -19.13 -41.99
C GLN A 411 -5.05 -20.60 -41.74
N GLU A 412 -5.66 -21.23 -40.74
CA GLU A 412 -5.52 -22.66 -40.49
C GLU A 412 -6.19 -23.48 -41.60
N THR A 413 -7.39 -23.09 -42.08
CA THR A 413 -8.03 -23.77 -43.23
C THR A 413 -7.30 -23.59 -44.56
N LEU A 414 -6.63 -22.44 -44.78
CA LEU A 414 -5.83 -22.20 -46.00
C LEU A 414 -4.56 -23.04 -46.03
N LYS A 415 -3.95 -23.32 -44.87
CA LYS A 415 -2.80 -24.25 -44.78
C LYS A 415 -3.16 -25.69 -45.13
N ASP A 416 -4.43 -26.06 -45.05
CA ASP A 416 -4.91 -27.40 -45.44
C ASP A 416 -5.28 -27.51 -46.93
N THR A 417 -5.16 -26.44 -47.74
CA THR A 417 -5.58 -26.46 -49.16
C THR A 417 -4.48 -26.20 -50.20
N GLU A 418 -3.20 -26.11 -49.82
CA GLU A 418 -2.09 -26.08 -50.79
C GLU A 418 -1.33 -27.41 -50.80
N VAL A 419 -1.69 -28.25 -51.78
CA VAL A 419 -0.99 -29.47 -52.17
C VAL A 419 -0.46 -29.26 -53.59
N VAL A 420 0.80 -29.64 -53.81
CA VAL A 420 1.58 -29.61 -55.08
C VAL A 420 2.12 -28.20 -55.41
N ASP A 421 3.42 -27.94 -55.53
CA ASP A 421 4.46 -28.76 -56.13
C ASP A 421 5.83 -28.55 -55.46
N LYS A 422 6.64 -29.59 -55.59
CA LYS A 422 8.06 -29.60 -55.30
C LYS A 422 8.78 -28.78 -56.37
N ASP A 423 9.77 -28.02 -55.94
CA ASP A 423 11.12 -28.01 -56.49
C ASP A 423 11.75 -26.60 -56.38
N GLU A 424 13.02 -26.65 -56.02
CA GLU A 424 14.05 -25.69 -56.41
C GLU A 424 14.24 -24.36 -55.65
N VAL A 425 15.43 -24.32 -55.03
CA VAL A 425 16.39 -23.20 -55.03
C VAL A 425 16.15 -22.09 -54.00
N PHE A 426 16.75 -22.30 -52.83
CA PHE A 426 17.35 -21.22 -52.04
C PHE A 426 18.51 -20.60 -52.84
N SER A 427 18.28 -19.49 -53.53
CA SER A 427 19.36 -18.56 -53.86
C SER A 427 18.83 -17.15 -54.17
N GLN A 428 19.65 -16.16 -53.83
CA GLN A 428 19.64 -14.73 -54.20
C GLN A 428 19.09 -13.78 -53.12
N THR A 429 19.94 -13.17 -52.28
CA THR A 429 20.85 -12.00 -52.47
C THR A 429 20.11 -10.67 -52.66
N ILE A 430 20.70 -9.59 -52.12
CA ILE A 430 20.52 -8.13 -52.40
C ILE A 430 19.74 -7.41 -51.27
N THR A 431 20.22 -6.34 -50.60
CA THR A 431 21.46 -5.53 -50.65
C THR A 431 21.58 -4.68 -49.38
N ALA A 432 22.80 -4.23 -49.11
CA ALA A 432 23.19 -3.22 -48.14
C ALA A 432 22.50 -1.85 -48.30
N ARG A 433 22.32 -1.15 -47.18
CA ARG A 433 22.24 0.32 -47.14
C ARG A 433 23.37 0.85 -46.28
N ASP A 434 24.36 1.42 -46.95
CA ASP A 434 25.36 2.33 -46.41
C ASP A 434 24.70 3.60 -45.86
N ARG A 435 25.12 4.05 -44.68
CA ARG A 435 25.29 5.48 -44.37
C ARG A 435 26.55 5.67 -43.55
N LYS A 436 27.61 6.08 -44.25
CA LYS A 436 28.79 6.75 -43.70
C LYS A 436 28.41 8.17 -43.27
N PHE A 437 28.75 8.54 -42.04
CA PHE A 437 29.10 9.91 -41.63
C PHE A 437 30.34 9.73 -40.75
N SER A 438 31.52 9.91 -41.34
CA SER A 438 32.32 11.14 -41.37
C SER A 438 32.90 11.49 -40.01
N MET A 439 34.22 11.32 -39.93
CA MET A 439 35.10 11.87 -38.92
C MET A 439 35.00 13.40 -38.94
N ASP A 440 34.74 14.00 -37.80
CA ASP A 440 35.26 15.32 -37.48
C ASP A 440 35.98 15.22 -36.14
N MET A 441 37.31 15.18 -36.23
CA MET A 441 38.20 15.68 -35.18
C MET A 441 38.33 17.18 -35.40
N GLN A 442 38.15 18.00 -34.36
CA GLN A 442 38.98 19.20 -34.13
C GLN A 442 38.78 19.80 -32.72
N ILE A 443 39.89 19.76 -31.99
CA ILE A 443 40.49 20.83 -31.18
C ILE A 443 39.96 21.12 -29.77
N ALA A 444 40.89 20.94 -28.84
CA ALA A 444 40.91 21.34 -27.45
C ALA A 444 40.95 22.87 -27.25
N VAL A 445 40.38 23.32 -26.14
CA VAL A 445 40.58 24.67 -25.59
C VAL A 445 41.08 24.54 -24.14
N GLU A 446 42.32 24.96 -23.92
CA GLU A 446 42.82 25.59 -22.68
C GLU A 446 43.29 27.01 -23.09
N PRO A 447 43.46 28.02 -22.20
CA PRO A 447 43.37 28.05 -20.73
C PRO A 447 42.56 29.27 -20.18
N VAL A 448 42.44 29.40 -18.85
CA VAL A 448 42.96 30.55 -18.06
C VAL A 448 42.69 30.36 -16.56
N ARG A 449 43.78 30.50 -15.80
CA ARG A 449 43.87 30.50 -14.34
C ARG A 449 43.29 31.77 -13.72
N ARG A 450 42.55 31.64 -12.62
CA ARG A 450 42.50 32.67 -11.55
C ARG A 450 42.91 32.04 -10.22
N LYS A 451 44.01 32.54 -9.66
CA LYS A 451 44.47 32.27 -8.30
C LYS A 451 43.54 32.98 -7.32
N MET A 452 42.95 32.26 -6.38
CA MET A 452 42.61 32.80 -5.07
C MET A 452 43.22 31.91 -4.00
N ILE A 453 43.92 32.57 -3.08
CA ILE A 453 44.65 32.01 -1.95
C ILE A 453 43.69 31.93 -0.76
N GLY A 454 43.75 30.82 -0.02
CA GLY A 454 43.56 30.84 1.44
C GLY A 454 42.16 30.53 1.98
N SER A 455 41.69 29.29 1.82
CA SER A 455 40.80 28.63 2.77
C SER A 455 41.05 27.14 2.63
N HIS A 456 41.28 26.42 3.73
CA HIS A 456 41.40 24.95 3.72
C HIS A 456 40.05 24.32 3.34
N HIS A 457 39.68 24.40 2.07
CA HIS A 457 38.53 23.69 1.53
C HIS A 457 38.91 22.22 1.38
N ARG A 458 38.19 21.34 2.09
CA ARG A 458 38.19 19.91 1.81
C ARG A 458 37.82 19.69 0.34
N THR A 459 38.72 19.11 -0.44
CA THR A 459 38.48 18.75 -1.85
C THR A 459 37.71 17.44 -1.92
N TYR A 460 36.47 17.50 -2.38
CA TYR A 460 35.65 16.32 -2.69
C TYR A 460 35.78 15.99 -4.19
N PRO A 461 35.90 14.71 -4.59
CA PRO A 461 35.86 14.32 -6.00
C PRO A 461 34.54 14.78 -6.63
N LYS A 462 34.61 15.51 -7.76
CA LYS A 462 33.44 15.97 -8.53
C LYS A 462 32.90 14.95 -9.53
N LEU A 463 33.59 13.81 -9.71
CA LEU A 463 33.24 12.83 -10.73
C LEU A 463 32.12 11.91 -10.22
N VAL A 464 30.97 11.92 -10.91
CA VAL A 464 29.88 10.94 -10.72
C VAL A 464 30.44 9.55 -11.00
N ARG A 465 30.21 8.59 -10.11
CA ARG A 465 30.74 7.23 -10.26
C ARG A 465 29.90 6.43 -11.28
N PRO A 466 30.49 5.43 -11.96
CA PRO A 466 29.74 4.45 -12.73
C PRO A 466 28.50 3.90 -12.01
N GLU A 467 28.67 3.53 -10.74
CA GLU A 467 27.60 2.99 -9.90
C GLU A 467 26.46 3.98 -9.62
N ASP A 468 26.69 5.29 -9.74
CA ASP A 468 25.68 6.31 -9.44
C ASP A 468 24.67 6.47 -10.59
N TYR A 469 25.10 6.30 -11.85
CA TYR A 469 24.20 6.37 -13.02
C TYR A 469 23.72 5.00 -13.53
N THR A 470 24.40 3.91 -13.19
CA THR A 470 24.02 2.55 -13.64
C THR A 470 22.56 2.24 -13.29
N GLY A 471 21.79 1.83 -14.30
CA GLY A 471 20.37 1.46 -14.16
C GLY A 471 19.36 2.61 -14.22
N PHE A 472 19.80 3.86 -14.42
CA PHE A 472 18.94 5.03 -14.69
C PHE A 472 18.95 5.48 -16.16
N GLU A 473 19.61 4.72 -17.04
CA GLU A 473 19.87 5.07 -18.46
C GLU A 473 18.59 5.34 -19.28
N GLU A 474 17.43 4.81 -18.86
CA GLU A 474 16.15 4.95 -19.57
C GLU A 474 15.10 5.82 -18.82
N THR A 475 15.45 6.42 -17.68
CA THR A 475 14.49 7.21 -16.85
C THR A 475 14.54 8.70 -17.16
N LYS A 476 13.66 9.18 -18.06
CA LYS A 476 13.29 10.60 -18.18
C LYS A 476 12.16 10.93 -17.19
N ASP A 477 12.25 12.05 -16.46
CA ASP A 477 11.20 12.52 -15.56
C ASP A 477 10.13 13.29 -16.37
N PRO A 478 8.85 12.90 -16.35
CA PRO A 478 7.79 13.64 -17.05
C PRO A 478 7.68 15.11 -16.65
N GLN A 479 8.14 15.48 -15.44
CA GLN A 479 8.09 16.87 -15.00
C GLN A 479 9.21 17.71 -15.62
N GLN A 480 10.32 17.09 -16.05
CA GLN A 480 11.31 17.76 -16.90
C GLN A 480 10.75 18.00 -18.29
N GLU A 481 9.92 17.11 -18.84
CA GLU A 481 9.25 17.37 -20.14
C GLU A 481 8.32 18.58 -20.04
N VAL A 482 7.56 18.73 -18.95
CA VAL A 482 6.71 19.90 -18.75
C VAL A 482 7.54 21.17 -18.52
N GLU A 483 8.61 21.12 -17.71
CA GLU A 483 9.49 22.28 -17.49
C GLU A 483 10.28 22.66 -18.76
N GLU A 484 10.69 21.69 -19.60
CA GLU A 484 11.35 21.92 -20.89
C GLU A 484 10.36 22.43 -21.96
N GLU A 485 9.12 21.92 -22.00
CA GLU A 485 8.04 22.45 -22.86
C GLU A 485 7.67 23.89 -22.46
N ASP A 486 7.59 24.20 -21.16
CA ASP A 486 7.35 25.55 -20.65
C ASP A 486 8.54 26.50 -20.93
N GLU A 487 9.79 25.99 -20.97
CA GLU A 487 11.00 26.78 -21.32
C GLU A 487 11.16 27.00 -22.83
N GLU A 488 10.68 26.07 -23.68
CA GLU A 488 10.69 26.23 -25.15
C GLU A 488 9.61 27.22 -25.66
N GLU A 489 8.56 27.49 -24.86
CA GLU A 489 7.50 28.46 -25.18
C GLU A 489 7.80 29.92 -24.78
N GLU A 490 9.04 30.30 -24.43
CA GLU A 490 9.41 31.73 -24.36
C GLU A 490 9.82 32.28 -25.76
N PRO A 491 9.03 33.19 -26.35
CA PRO A 491 9.17 33.56 -27.76
C PRO A 491 10.34 34.52 -27.99
N SER A 492 11.08 34.25 -29.08
CA SER A 492 12.09 35.17 -29.61
C SER A 492 11.43 36.33 -30.37
N ASP A 493 11.75 37.54 -29.91
CA ASP A 493 11.45 38.83 -30.53
C ASP A 493 11.95 38.92 -31.99
N ILE A 494 11.07 38.89 -33.00
CA ILE A 494 11.32 39.53 -34.30
C ILE A 494 10.00 40.05 -34.93
N GLY A 495 9.89 41.38 -35.00
CA GLY A 495 9.61 42.11 -36.26
C GLY A 495 8.16 42.33 -36.69
N GLU A 496 7.70 43.57 -36.48
CA GLU A 496 6.58 44.20 -37.17
C GLU A 496 6.75 44.18 -38.70
N SER A 497 5.90 43.46 -39.44
CA SER A 497 5.23 43.88 -40.69
C SER A 497 4.60 42.68 -41.39
N ASP A 498 3.45 42.91 -42.02
CA ASP A 498 2.71 42.00 -42.92
C ASP A 498 1.70 41.07 -42.25
N ILE A 499 0.57 41.69 -41.90
CA ILE A 499 -0.75 41.08 -41.86
C ILE A 499 -1.13 40.73 -43.30
N GLU A 500 -1.09 39.45 -43.68
CA GLU A 500 -1.97 38.83 -44.69
C GLU A 500 -1.69 37.30 -44.78
N ASP A 501 -2.76 36.52 -44.55
CA ASP A 501 -3.00 35.12 -44.94
C ASP A 501 -1.93 34.03 -44.66
N ILE A 502 -2.02 33.33 -43.51
CA ILE A 502 -1.75 31.88 -43.45
C ILE A 502 -2.75 31.19 -42.48
N ASN A 503 -3.81 30.62 -43.06
CA ASN A 503 -4.50 29.44 -42.54
C ASN A 503 -3.61 28.23 -42.82
N GLU A 504 -2.95 27.66 -41.82
CA GLU A 504 -2.51 26.25 -41.79
C GLU A 504 -1.75 26.02 -40.48
N TYR A 505 -2.37 25.38 -39.49
CA TYR A 505 -1.80 24.36 -38.59
C TYR A 505 -2.91 23.90 -37.63
N THR A 506 -3.98 23.35 -38.19
CA THR A 506 -4.88 22.47 -37.43
C THR A 506 -4.43 21.05 -37.75
N ILE A 507 -3.46 20.54 -36.99
CA ILE A 507 -3.03 19.15 -37.16
C ILE A 507 -4.05 18.28 -36.45
N ASP A 508 -4.85 17.58 -37.26
CA ASP A 508 -5.83 16.60 -36.82
C ASP A 508 -5.14 15.45 -36.06
N ILE A 509 -5.81 14.94 -35.02
CA ILE A 509 -5.26 14.01 -34.03
C ILE A 509 -4.82 12.67 -34.66
N GLU A 510 -5.32 12.38 -35.87
CA GLU A 510 -4.99 11.18 -36.63
C GLU A 510 -3.61 11.24 -37.32
N ASN A 511 -3.03 12.43 -37.52
CA ASN A 511 -1.78 12.60 -38.27
C ASN A 511 -0.52 12.74 -37.39
N ILE A 512 -0.59 12.38 -36.10
CA ILE A 512 0.59 12.30 -35.25
C ILE A 512 1.46 11.13 -35.72
N HIS A 513 2.58 11.44 -36.37
CA HIS A 513 3.59 10.46 -36.77
C HIS A 513 4.19 9.81 -35.51
N MET A 514 3.71 8.62 -35.16
CA MET A 514 4.26 7.84 -34.05
C MET A 514 5.73 7.51 -34.32
N LEU A 515 6.62 8.09 -33.51
CA LEU A 515 8.04 7.72 -33.47
C LEU A 515 8.17 6.21 -33.27
N ASN A 516 8.90 5.55 -34.16
CA ASN A 516 9.22 4.13 -34.12
C ASN A 516 10.06 3.80 -32.87
N ILE A 517 9.42 3.69 -31.72
CA ILE A 517 10.05 3.18 -30.50
C ILE A 517 10.11 1.66 -30.63
N SER A 518 11.33 1.15 -30.79
CA SER A 518 11.66 -0.28 -30.88
C SER A 518 10.88 -1.11 -29.88
N LYS A 519 10.21 -2.15 -30.41
CA LYS A 519 9.41 -3.14 -29.69
C LYS A 519 10.19 -3.82 -28.55
N LYS A 520 10.10 -3.26 -27.34
CA LYS A 520 10.09 -4.03 -26.08
C LYS A 520 8.73 -3.83 -25.45
N ASN A 521 8.15 -4.92 -24.95
CA ASN A 521 6.75 -5.03 -24.52
C ASN A 521 6.34 -3.97 -23.47
N ASN A 522 5.89 -2.80 -23.91
CA ASN A 522 5.31 -1.73 -23.10
C ASN A 522 3.81 -2.01 -22.83
N GLU A 523 3.47 -3.17 -22.27
CA GLU A 523 2.19 -3.22 -21.54
C GLU A 523 2.30 -2.26 -20.34
N PRO A 524 1.33 -1.36 -20.12
CA PRO A 524 1.35 -0.48 -18.96
C PRO A 524 1.39 -1.32 -17.68
N LEU A 525 2.40 -1.07 -16.84
CA LEU A 525 2.61 -1.81 -15.60
C LEU A 525 1.34 -1.77 -14.73
N ASN A 526 0.85 -2.93 -14.31
CA ASN A 526 -0.40 -3.04 -13.58
C ASN A 526 -0.17 -2.83 -12.08
N LYS A 527 -0.47 -1.64 -11.57
CA LYS A 527 -0.38 -1.32 -10.13
C LYS A 527 -1.36 -2.11 -9.27
N LEU A 528 -2.58 -2.32 -9.76
CA LEU A 528 -3.66 -2.94 -8.98
C LEU A 528 -3.40 -4.42 -8.68
N ARG A 529 -2.81 -5.14 -9.64
CA ARG A 529 -2.43 -6.56 -9.54
C ARG A 529 -0.91 -6.78 -9.46
N GLY A 530 -0.13 -5.73 -9.20
CA GLY A 530 1.33 -5.78 -9.31
C GLY A 530 1.97 -6.84 -8.41
N PHE A 531 1.45 -7.03 -7.19
CA PHE A 531 1.93 -8.07 -6.27
C PHE A 531 1.64 -9.51 -6.73
N MET A 532 0.68 -9.70 -7.64
CA MET A 532 0.34 -11.00 -8.24
C MET A 532 1.13 -11.24 -9.52
N LYS A 533 1.21 -10.23 -10.39
CA LYS A 533 1.85 -10.33 -11.70
C LYS A 533 3.37 -10.36 -11.60
N TYR A 534 3.95 -9.56 -10.71
CA TYR A 534 5.38 -9.34 -10.66
C TYR A 534 6.00 -10.09 -9.48
N ARG A 535 7.07 -10.86 -9.73
CA ARG A 535 7.85 -11.55 -8.69
C ARG A 535 8.79 -10.58 -7.98
N ARG A 536 9.21 -10.93 -6.75
CA ARG A 536 10.16 -10.10 -5.99
C ARG A 536 11.52 -10.28 -6.65
N GLN A 537 12.24 -9.19 -6.84
CA GLN A 537 13.63 -9.25 -7.27
C GLN A 537 14.43 -10.00 -6.19
N THR A 538 15.05 -11.11 -6.56
CA THR A 538 15.86 -11.95 -5.66
C THR A 538 17.33 -11.55 -5.70
N VAL A 539 17.83 -11.18 -6.89
CA VAL A 539 19.21 -10.73 -7.09
C VAL A 539 19.32 -9.26 -6.70
N VAL A 540 19.93 -9.00 -5.55
CA VAL A 540 20.21 -7.66 -5.00
C VAL A 540 21.72 -7.38 -4.99
N TYR A 541 22.52 -8.41 -4.76
CA TYR A 541 23.97 -8.32 -4.69
C TYR A 541 24.62 -8.86 -5.98
N ARG A 542 25.82 -8.37 -6.29
CA ARG A 542 26.66 -8.88 -7.37
C ARG A 542 27.00 -10.36 -7.15
N PRO A 543 27.37 -11.11 -8.21
CA PRO A 543 27.83 -12.49 -8.08
C PRO A 543 28.91 -12.65 -6.99
N VAL A 544 28.89 -13.75 -6.26
CA VAL A 544 29.77 -13.97 -5.10
C VAL A 544 31.26 -13.89 -5.50
N GLU A 545 31.59 -14.42 -6.67
CA GLU A 545 32.95 -14.51 -7.22
C GLU A 545 33.54 -13.13 -7.54
N GLU A 546 32.69 -12.17 -7.90
CA GLU A 546 33.06 -10.78 -8.10
C GLU A 546 33.21 -10.06 -6.76
N ARG A 547 32.26 -10.27 -5.83
CA ARG A 547 32.22 -9.63 -4.50
C ARG A 547 33.49 -9.91 -3.70
N ILE A 548 34.00 -11.13 -3.71
CA ILE A 548 35.17 -11.55 -2.91
C ILE A 548 36.46 -10.86 -3.36
N LYS A 549 36.55 -10.43 -4.63
CA LYS A 549 37.79 -9.87 -5.21
C LYS A 549 37.87 -8.35 -5.07
N VAL A 550 36.75 -7.67 -4.78
CA VAL A 550 36.65 -6.21 -4.79
C VAL A 550 36.14 -5.66 -3.46
N TRP A 551 36.49 -4.41 -3.18
CA TRP A 551 36.04 -3.66 -1.99
C TRP A 551 34.96 -2.61 -2.29
N ASN A 552 34.49 -2.55 -3.55
CA ASN A 552 33.40 -1.68 -3.97
C ASN A 552 32.05 -2.17 -3.40
N GLU A 553 31.02 -1.33 -3.49
CA GLU A 553 29.69 -1.67 -2.97
C GLU A 553 29.17 -2.98 -3.59
N ILE A 554 28.76 -3.92 -2.72
CA ILE A 554 28.30 -5.27 -3.10
C ILE A 554 26.96 -5.28 -3.87
N THR A 555 26.22 -4.19 -3.85
CA THR A 555 24.89 -4.09 -4.48
C THR A 555 25.04 -4.05 -6.00
N ASP A 556 24.23 -4.83 -6.70
CA ASP A 556 24.08 -4.72 -8.16
C ASP A 556 23.03 -3.66 -8.48
N TYR A 557 23.48 -2.41 -8.64
CA TYR A 557 22.59 -1.31 -8.95
C TYR A 557 21.92 -1.44 -10.32
N GLY A 558 22.54 -2.10 -11.30
CA GLY A 558 21.97 -2.30 -12.62
C GLY A 558 20.74 -3.22 -12.58
N ALA A 559 20.87 -4.37 -11.92
CA ALA A 559 19.76 -5.32 -11.77
C ALA A 559 18.63 -4.76 -10.88
N VAL A 560 18.99 -4.03 -9.82
CA VAL A 560 18.03 -3.49 -8.85
C VAL A 560 17.25 -2.30 -9.43
N ARG A 561 17.94 -1.34 -10.07
CA ARG A 561 17.31 -0.09 -10.54
C ARG A 561 16.50 -0.30 -11.83
N SER A 562 16.94 -1.17 -12.74
CA SER A 562 16.16 -1.51 -13.96
C SER A 562 14.76 -2.04 -13.68
N ASN A 563 14.58 -2.77 -12.57
CA ASN A 563 13.27 -3.34 -12.18
C ASN A 563 12.53 -2.52 -11.11
N ILE A 564 12.99 -1.31 -10.78
CA ILE A 564 12.52 -0.59 -9.59
C ILE A 564 11.03 -0.22 -9.67
N ARG A 565 10.54 0.16 -10.85
CA ARG A 565 9.12 0.46 -11.10
C ARG A 565 8.25 -0.78 -10.93
N VAL A 566 8.72 -1.93 -11.40
CA VAL A 566 8.05 -3.23 -11.25
C VAL A 566 7.97 -3.61 -9.76
N GLN A 567 9.04 -3.40 -9.01
CA GLN A 567 9.02 -3.65 -7.57
C GLN A 567 8.12 -2.67 -6.81
N ALA A 568 8.10 -1.39 -7.20
CA ALA A 568 7.19 -0.39 -6.63
C ALA A 568 5.71 -0.71 -6.94
N ALA A 569 5.42 -1.31 -8.10
CA ALA A 569 4.09 -1.79 -8.47
C ALA A 569 3.57 -2.90 -7.54
N ARG A 570 4.45 -3.67 -6.88
CA ARG A 570 4.05 -4.68 -5.89
C ARG A 570 3.42 -4.08 -4.63
N CYS A 571 3.70 -2.83 -4.30
CA CYS A 571 3.10 -2.18 -3.13
C CYS A 571 1.57 -2.06 -3.33
N MET A 572 0.82 -2.70 -2.43
CA MET A 572 -0.64 -2.78 -2.46
C MET A 572 -1.35 -1.51 -1.97
N ASP A 573 -0.62 -0.60 -1.32
CA ASP A 573 -1.18 0.57 -0.62
C ASP A 573 -2.20 0.16 0.45
N CYS A 574 -1.70 -0.47 1.53
CA CYS A 574 -2.53 -1.10 2.56
C CYS A 574 -3.25 -0.05 3.43
N GLY A 575 -4.51 -0.29 3.80
CA GLY A 575 -5.29 0.64 4.63
C GLY A 575 -4.72 0.88 6.03
N VAL A 576 -4.00 -0.12 6.59
CA VAL A 576 -3.09 0.06 7.74
C VAL A 576 -1.70 -0.35 7.29
N PRO A 577 -0.80 0.59 6.96
CA PRO A 577 0.50 0.25 6.44
C PRO A 577 1.46 -0.07 7.58
N PHE A 578 1.48 -1.34 8.03
CA PHE A 578 2.35 -1.81 9.12
C PHE A 578 3.85 -1.56 8.87
N CYS A 579 4.26 -1.39 7.61
CA CYS A 579 5.61 -0.95 7.27
C CYS A 579 5.96 0.45 7.80
N GLN A 580 4.97 1.31 8.04
CA GLN A 580 5.10 2.64 8.68
C GLN A 580 4.88 2.61 10.20
N GLY A 581 4.45 1.47 10.76
CA GLY A 581 4.10 1.35 12.18
C GLY A 581 5.30 1.04 13.08
N ASN A 582 5.04 0.91 14.39
CA ASN A 582 6.06 0.65 15.41
C ASN A 582 6.86 -0.65 15.20
N THR A 583 6.29 -1.64 14.51
CA THR A 583 6.96 -2.91 14.16
C THR A 583 7.66 -2.86 12.80
N GLY A 584 7.41 -1.82 12.00
CA GLY A 584 8.00 -1.58 10.69
C GLY A 584 9.18 -0.62 10.75
N CYS A 585 9.12 0.49 10.01
CA CYS A 585 10.15 1.52 10.04
C CYS A 585 9.99 2.42 11.27
N PRO A 586 10.98 2.50 12.18
CA PRO A 586 10.93 3.38 13.36
C PRO A 586 10.74 4.86 13.03
N LEU A 587 11.21 5.33 11.87
CA LEU A 587 10.99 6.71 11.41
C LEU A 587 9.51 7.01 11.11
N GLY A 588 8.70 5.98 10.90
CA GLY A 588 7.36 6.11 10.33
C GLY A 588 7.40 6.56 8.87
N ASN A 589 8.37 6.06 8.08
CA ASN A 589 8.52 6.46 6.68
C ASN A 589 7.22 6.28 5.90
N ILE A 590 6.88 7.23 5.03
CA ILE A 590 5.60 7.24 4.30
C ILE A 590 5.64 6.30 3.07
N ILE A 591 5.98 5.02 3.31
CA ILE A 591 6.42 4.03 2.32
C ILE A 591 5.44 3.84 1.15
N PRO A 592 4.15 3.56 1.37
CA PRO A 592 3.16 3.50 0.29
C PRO A 592 3.16 4.69 -0.68
N LYS A 593 3.31 5.93 -0.18
CA LYS A 593 3.24 7.13 -1.03
C LYS A 593 4.40 7.22 -2.00
N TRP A 594 5.64 7.18 -1.51
CA TRP A 594 6.80 7.28 -2.40
C TRP A 594 6.94 6.05 -3.30
N ASN A 595 6.44 4.87 -2.91
CA ASN A 595 6.33 3.74 -3.83
C ASN A 595 5.36 4.01 -4.98
N ASP A 596 4.24 4.69 -4.70
CA ASP A 596 3.28 5.06 -5.74
C ASP A 596 3.85 6.10 -6.70
N TYR A 597 4.59 7.09 -6.18
CA TYR A 597 5.28 8.09 -6.99
C TYR A 597 6.39 7.49 -7.87
N VAL A 598 7.21 6.57 -7.34
CA VAL A 598 8.20 5.82 -8.15
C VAL A 598 7.51 5.01 -9.26
N PHE A 599 6.38 4.36 -8.96
CA PHE A 599 5.60 3.65 -9.97
C PHE A 599 5.11 4.60 -11.10
N LYS A 600 4.64 5.79 -10.71
CA LYS A 600 4.21 6.88 -11.61
C LYS A 600 5.36 7.64 -12.29
N GLN A 601 6.62 7.28 -12.01
CA GLN A 601 7.83 7.98 -12.49
C GLN A 601 7.98 9.42 -11.99
N ASN A 602 7.22 9.84 -10.97
CA ASN A 602 7.39 11.16 -10.38
C ASN A 602 8.42 11.08 -9.26
N TRP A 603 9.70 11.13 -9.64
CA TRP A 603 10.82 10.94 -8.73
C TRP A 603 10.97 12.13 -7.76
N ARG A 604 10.67 13.34 -8.23
CA ARG A 604 10.70 14.57 -7.42
C ARG A 604 9.74 14.48 -6.23
N GLN A 605 8.48 14.08 -6.45
CA GLN A 605 7.52 13.89 -5.36
C GLN A 605 7.87 12.69 -4.48
N ALA A 606 8.42 11.61 -5.05
CA ALA A 606 8.90 10.48 -4.27
C ALA A 606 9.99 10.91 -3.27
N LEU A 607 10.92 11.76 -3.70
CA LEU A 607 11.96 12.35 -2.86
C LEU A 607 11.37 13.21 -1.74
N GLU A 608 10.47 14.13 -2.08
CA GLU A 608 9.87 15.05 -1.10
C GLU A 608 9.16 14.28 0.03
N GLN A 609 8.37 13.25 -0.33
CA GLN A 609 7.71 12.40 0.67
C GLN A 609 8.70 11.58 1.51
N LEU A 610 9.84 11.17 0.93
CA LEU A 610 10.87 10.42 1.64
C LEU A 610 11.63 11.29 2.65
N LEU A 611 12.00 12.52 2.26
CA LEU A 611 12.74 13.47 3.09
C LEU A 611 11.92 14.02 4.27
N GLN A 612 10.58 13.99 4.17
CA GLN A 612 9.70 14.36 5.29
C GLN A 612 9.97 13.54 6.55
N THR A 613 10.31 12.26 6.42
CA THR A 613 10.48 11.34 7.56
C THR A 613 11.92 10.85 7.74
N ASN A 614 12.73 10.77 6.68
CA ASN A 614 14.11 10.30 6.74
C ASN A 614 15.10 11.39 6.28
N ASN A 615 16.09 11.70 7.12
CA ASN A 615 17.16 12.63 6.75
C ASN A 615 18.18 12.01 5.78
N PHE A 616 18.45 10.71 5.93
CA PHE A 616 19.56 10.04 5.26
C PHE A 616 19.15 8.70 4.62
N PRO A 617 18.22 8.73 3.64
CA PRO A 617 17.83 7.53 2.89
C PRO A 617 19.00 6.82 2.21
N GLU A 618 20.09 7.52 1.91
CA GLU A 618 21.30 6.94 1.33
C GLU A 618 22.07 6.04 2.31
N PHE A 619 21.92 6.25 3.62
CA PHE A 619 22.50 5.40 4.65
C PHE A 619 21.56 4.22 4.92
N THR A 620 20.28 4.49 5.18
CA THR A 620 19.31 3.43 5.49
C THR A 620 19.10 2.49 4.30
N GLY A 621 19.07 3.00 3.07
CA GLY A 621 18.99 2.22 1.84
C GLY A 621 20.15 1.23 1.63
N ARG A 622 21.29 1.43 2.31
CA ARG A 622 22.48 0.56 2.23
C ARG A 622 22.63 -0.33 3.45
N VAL A 623 22.56 0.24 4.66
CA VAL A 623 22.96 -0.45 5.90
C VAL A 623 21.81 -0.93 6.77
N CYS A 624 20.57 -0.46 6.55
CA CYS A 624 19.43 -0.89 7.36
C CYS A 624 19.07 -2.36 7.05
N PRO A 625 18.70 -3.18 8.05
CA PRO A 625 18.17 -4.53 7.83
C PRO A 625 16.70 -4.55 7.40
N ALA A 626 16.09 -3.37 7.16
CA ALA A 626 14.75 -3.19 6.61
C ALA A 626 13.59 -3.86 7.40
N PRO A 627 13.35 -3.47 8.68
CA PRO A 627 12.20 -3.93 9.46
C PRO A 627 10.84 -3.64 8.80
N CYS A 628 10.77 -2.59 7.98
CA CYS A 628 9.63 -2.28 7.12
C CYS A 628 9.27 -3.40 6.13
N GLU A 629 10.23 -4.14 5.58
CA GLU A 629 9.96 -5.25 4.67
C GLU A 629 9.40 -6.45 5.44
N SER A 630 9.93 -6.73 6.63
CA SER A 630 9.43 -7.79 7.50
C SER A 630 8.00 -7.52 8.03
N ALA A 631 7.66 -6.25 8.24
CA ALA A 631 6.32 -5.81 8.63
C ALA A 631 5.37 -5.57 7.45
N CYS A 632 5.82 -5.71 6.20
CA CYS A 632 4.97 -5.53 5.02
C CYS A 632 3.81 -6.53 5.04
N CYS A 633 2.59 -6.11 4.68
CA CYS A 633 1.43 -7.02 4.63
C CYS A 633 1.60 -8.17 3.64
N LEU A 634 2.42 -8.00 2.58
CA LEU A 634 2.75 -9.11 1.70
C LEU A 634 3.50 -10.21 2.46
N ALA A 635 4.36 -9.87 3.43
CA ALA A 635 5.20 -10.81 4.18
C ALA A 635 4.41 -11.88 4.96
N ILE A 636 3.09 -11.76 5.07
CA ILE A 636 2.20 -12.78 5.65
C ILE A 636 2.16 -14.05 4.79
N ASN A 637 2.08 -13.91 3.47
CA ASN A 637 1.85 -15.02 2.55
C ASN A 637 2.56 -14.89 1.18
N SER A 638 3.37 -13.87 1.01
CA SER A 638 4.11 -13.59 -0.23
C SER A 638 5.39 -12.80 0.10
N PRO A 639 6.42 -12.82 -0.76
CA PRO A 639 7.61 -12.03 -0.49
C PRO A 639 7.29 -10.52 -0.38
N PRO A 640 7.94 -9.76 0.52
CA PRO A 640 7.64 -8.34 0.72
C PRO A 640 8.04 -7.47 -0.49
N VAL A 641 7.63 -6.20 -0.45
CA VAL A 641 8.14 -5.18 -1.38
C VAL A 641 9.60 -4.87 -1.03
N THR A 642 10.46 -4.61 -2.02
CA THR A 642 11.87 -4.23 -1.83
C THR A 642 12.00 -2.75 -1.43
N ILE A 643 11.46 -2.41 -0.27
CA ILE A 643 11.37 -1.04 0.28
C ILE A 643 12.76 -0.41 0.40
N LYS A 644 13.77 -1.18 0.88
CA LYS A 644 15.14 -0.69 1.07
C LYS A 644 15.78 -0.26 -0.25
N SER A 645 15.62 -1.09 -1.29
CA SER A 645 16.16 -0.81 -2.63
C SER A 645 15.50 0.40 -3.29
N ILE A 646 14.19 0.56 -3.11
CA ILE A 646 13.44 1.72 -3.64
C ILE A 646 13.85 3.00 -2.92
N GLU A 647 14.02 2.97 -1.59
CA GLU A 647 14.56 4.10 -0.82
C GLU A 647 15.95 4.52 -1.33
N CYS A 648 16.85 3.57 -1.56
CA CYS A 648 18.19 3.83 -2.10
C CYS A 648 18.15 4.41 -3.52
N ALA A 649 17.25 3.90 -4.38
CA ALA A 649 17.11 4.39 -5.75
C ALA A 649 16.61 5.84 -5.80
N ILE A 650 15.60 6.20 -4.99
CA ILE A 650 15.05 7.57 -4.97
C ILE A 650 16.13 8.60 -4.64
N ILE A 651 16.91 8.35 -3.58
CA ILE A 651 17.93 9.31 -3.14
C ILE A 651 19.13 9.36 -4.09
N ASP A 652 19.56 8.22 -4.63
CA ASP A 652 20.68 8.21 -5.58
C ASP A 652 20.31 8.93 -6.87
N TYR A 653 19.07 8.75 -7.37
CA TYR A 653 18.55 9.51 -8.51
C TYR A 653 18.49 11.02 -8.22
N ALA A 654 18.05 11.40 -7.02
CA ALA A 654 18.01 12.81 -6.62
C ALA A 654 19.38 13.47 -6.55
N PHE A 655 20.42 12.75 -6.12
CA PHE A 655 21.80 13.24 -6.19
C PHE A 655 22.32 13.31 -7.63
N LEU A 656 21.98 12.32 -8.47
CA LEU A 656 22.36 12.30 -9.89
C LEU A 656 21.77 13.49 -10.66
N GLN A 657 20.50 13.82 -10.41
CA GLN A 657 19.79 14.96 -11.00
C GLN A 657 20.13 16.32 -10.35
N GLY A 658 20.99 16.34 -9.33
CA GLY A 658 21.37 17.59 -8.65
C GLY A 658 20.25 18.24 -7.82
N TRP A 659 19.20 17.51 -7.47
CA TRP A 659 18.07 18.02 -6.68
C TRP A 659 18.41 18.22 -5.21
N MET A 660 19.40 17.48 -4.72
CA MET A 660 19.92 17.59 -3.36
C MET A 660 20.81 18.83 -3.21
N GLN A 661 20.17 20.00 -3.12
CA GLN A 661 20.84 21.28 -2.91
C GLN A 661 20.81 21.71 -1.44
N PRO A 662 21.81 22.47 -0.96
CA PRO A 662 21.83 22.99 0.41
C PRO A 662 20.64 23.92 0.70
N GLN A 663 19.81 23.56 1.68
CA GLN A 663 18.68 24.37 2.15
C GLN A 663 19.07 25.15 3.43
N LYS A 664 19.54 26.38 3.27
CA LYS A 664 19.90 27.26 4.41
C LYS A 664 18.65 27.75 5.14
N PRO A 665 18.68 27.91 6.48
CA PRO A 665 17.54 28.44 7.22
C PRO A 665 17.26 29.91 6.85
N ASN A 666 15.96 30.25 6.72
CA ASN A 666 15.51 31.59 6.34
C ASN A 666 15.73 32.65 7.44
N TYR A 667 15.79 32.23 8.70
CA TYR A 667 16.03 33.09 9.85
C TYR A 667 16.84 32.34 10.91
N SER A 668 17.51 33.08 11.80
CA SER A 668 18.19 32.51 12.96
C SER A 668 17.33 32.69 14.21
N THR A 669 17.24 31.66 15.05
CA THR A 669 16.57 31.71 16.35
C THR A 669 17.42 32.39 17.43
N GLY A 670 18.71 32.60 17.16
CA GLY A 670 19.70 33.10 18.12
C GLY A 670 20.12 32.07 19.18
N LYS A 671 19.57 30.84 19.17
CA LYS A 671 19.93 29.79 20.12
C LYS A 671 21.12 28.98 19.62
N ARG A 672 22.05 28.66 20.52
CA ARG A 672 23.25 27.85 20.25
C ARG A 672 23.08 26.45 20.82
N ILE A 673 23.30 25.43 19.99
CA ILE A 673 23.15 24.03 20.39
C ILE A 673 24.44 23.27 20.08
N ALA A 674 24.99 22.61 21.09
CA ALA A 674 26.14 21.72 20.94
C ALA A 674 25.68 20.26 20.86
N ILE A 675 26.10 19.54 19.82
CA ILE A 675 25.83 18.11 19.64
C ILE A 675 27.14 17.36 19.81
N ILE A 676 27.18 16.40 20.72
CA ILE A 676 28.38 15.60 21.03
C ILE A 676 28.24 14.25 20.32
N GLY A 677 29.06 14.02 19.30
CA GLY A 677 29.07 12.82 18.46
C GLY A 677 28.40 13.06 17.11
N SER A 678 29.13 12.76 16.03
CA SER A 678 28.67 12.98 14.64
C SER A 678 28.09 11.72 13.98
N GLY A 679 27.62 10.75 14.77
CA GLY A 679 26.93 9.58 14.24
C GLY A 679 25.59 9.94 13.59
N PRO A 680 24.86 8.94 13.03
CA PRO A 680 23.57 9.16 12.39
C PRO A 680 22.55 9.93 13.25
N ALA A 681 22.53 9.67 14.57
CA ALA A 681 21.68 10.39 15.51
C ALA A 681 22.06 11.88 15.63
N GLY A 682 23.34 12.17 15.83
CA GLY A 682 23.85 13.55 15.94
C GLY A 682 23.68 14.34 14.65
N MET A 683 23.99 13.74 13.50
CA MET A 683 23.76 14.37 12.19
C MET A 683 22.28 14.61 11.91
N ALA A 684 21.39 13.67 12.26
CA ALA A 684 19.95 13.84 12.06
C ALA A 684 19.41 14.97 12.92
N ALA A 685 19.84 15.04 14.19
CA ALA A 685 19.50 16.14 15.07
C ALA A 685 20.03 17.47 14.54
N ALA A 686 21.28 17.50 14.06
CA ALA A 686 21.89 18.70 13.50
C ALA A 686 21.12 19.23 12.29
N ALA A 687 20.76 18.35 11.37
CA ALA A 687 19.97 18.70 10.19
C ALA A 687 18.60 19.29 10.57
N GLN A 688 17.89 18.69 11.53
CA GLN A 688 16.59 19.20 11.98
C GLN A 688 16.70 20.55 12.70
N LEU A 689 17.65 20.69 13.62
CA LEU A 689 17.85 21.93 14.38
C LEU A 689 18.33 23.09 13.50
N ASN A 690 19.23 22.81 12.55
CA ASN A 690 19.67 23.80 11.57
C ASN A 690 18.52 24.25 10.66
N LYS A 691 17.66 23.31 10.23
CA LYS A 691 16.49 23.60 9.38
C LYS A 691 15.54 24.64 10.01
N VAL A 692 15.39 24.66 11.33
CA VAL A 692 14.55 25.65 12.05
C VAL A 692 15.31 26.90 12.50
N GLY A 693 16.60 27.04 12.15
CA GLY A 693 17.37 28.26 12.36
C GLY A 693 18.21 28.32 13.64
N HIS A 694 18.33 27.21 14.39
CA HIS A 694 19.26 27.14 15.52
C HIS A 694 20.70 27.06 15.03
N ALA A 695 21.63 27.72 15.73
CA ALA A 695 23.05 27.62 15.45
C ALA A 695 23.60 26.32 16.03
N VAL A 696 23.90 25.34 15.16
CA VAL A 696 24.31 24.00 15.56
C VAL A 696 25.81 23.79 15.37
N VAL A 697 26.48 23.31 16.42
CA VAL A 697 27.87 22.85 16.36
C VAL A 697 27.92 21.38 16.75
N VAL A 698 28.44 20.53 15.86
CA VAL A 698 28.61 19.09 16.08
C VAL A 698 30.08 18.82 16.40
N TYR A 699 30.35 18.30 17.59
CA TYR A 699 31.68 17.91 18.05
C TYR A 699 31.91 16.42 17.77
N GLU A 700 33.04 16.11 17.16
CA GLU A 700 33.47 14.76 16.85
C GLU A 700 34.89 14.54 17.36
N LYS A 701 35.10 13.47 18.13
CA LYS A 701 36.42 13.11 18.66
C LYS A 701 37.36 12.66 17.54
N LYS A 702 36.80 12.07 16.49
CA LYS A 702 37.51 11.58 15.31
C LYS A 702 37.75 12.70 14.31
N ASN A 703 38.62 12.49 13.31
CA ASN A 703 39.01 13.53 12.35
C ASN A 703 37.95 13.83 11.28
N HIS A 704 37.01 12.91 11.08
CA HIS A 704 35.91 13.00 10.13
C HIS A 704 34.55 12.80 10.81
N ALA A 705 33.53 13.49 10.30
CA ALA A 705 32.16 13.29 10.73
C ALA A 705 31.55 12.00 10.14
N GLY A 706 30.61 11.40 10.88
CA GLY A 706 29.85 10.21 10.47
C GLY A 706 29.77 9.11 11.52
N GLY A 707 30.52 9.20 12.63
CA GLY A 707 30.55 8.20 13.69
C GLY A 707 30.83 6.77 13.16
N LEU A 708 29.99 5.79 13.54
CA LEU A 708 30.13 4.39 13.09
C LEU A 708 30.03 4.20 11.57
N LEU A 709 29.46 5.16 10.81
CA LEU A 709 29.45 5.07 9.34
C LEU A 709 30.88 5.17 8.76
N ARG A 710 31.79 5.81 9.49
CA ARG A 710 33.17 6.15 9.10
C ARG A 710 34.02 6.47 10.35
N LEU A 711 34.52 5.46 11.04
CA LEU A 711 35.41 5.62 12.19
C LEU A 711 36.88 5.81 11.75
N GLY A 712 37.59 6.84 12.22
CA GLY A 712 39.05 6.97 12.06
C GLY A 712 39.70 8.21 12.74
N LEU A 713 40.94 8.11 13.22
CA LEU A 713 41.68 9.07 14.05
C LEU A 713 42.95 9.68 13.39
N LYS A 714 43.38 9.24 12.20
CA LYS A 714 44.50 9.85 11.45
C LYS A 714 44.11 10.21 10.02
N LEU A 715 44.87 11.11 9.38
CA LEU A 715 44.53 11.89 8.17
C LEU A 715 43.93 11.14 6.95
N ALA A 716 43.95 9.81 6.91
CA ALA A 716 43.33 8.99 5.87
C ALA A 716 42.30 7.96 6.40
N GLU A 717 42.09 7.88 7.73
CA GLU A 717 41.22 6.89 8.36
C GLU A 717 39.74 7.25 8.10
N LYS A 718 39.18 6.67 7.03
CA LYS A 718 37.75 6.32 6.99
C LYS A 718 37.60 5.10 7.93
N TYR A 719 36.44 4.58 8.32
CA TYR A 719 36.18 3.10 8.30
C TYR A 719 35.54 2.59 9.61
N GLY A 720 34.22 2.71 9.74
CA GLY A 720 33.46 1.95 10.73
C GLY A 720 32.83 0.75 10.03
N ILE A 721 31.64 0.95 9.47
CA ILE A 721 31.04 0.01 8.51
C ILE A 721 32.00 -0.21 7.31
N PRO A 722 32.24 -1.45 6.84
CA PRO A 722 33.07 -1.71 5.66
C PRO A 722 32.67 -0.95 4.40
N THR A 723 33.65 -0.49 3.61
CA THR A 723 33.43 0.22 2.32
C THR A 723 32.55 -0.57 1.36
N MET A 724 32.67 -1.90 1.33
CA MET A 724 31.86 -2.77 0.48
C MET A 724 30.37 -2.76 0.83
N LYS A 725 30.02 -2.33 2.05
CA LYS A 725 28.62 -2.23 2.53
C LYS A 725 28.10 -0.78 2.46
N LEU A 726 28.97 0.20 2.72
CA LEU A 726 28.65 1.62 2.59
C LEU A 726 29.90 2.37 2.13
N ASP A 727 29.89 2.86 0.90
CA ASP A 727 30.96 3.73 0.42
C ASP A 727 30.99 5.02 1.24
N LYS A 728 32.20 5.44 1.60
CA LYS A 728 32.46 6.63 2.41
C LYS A 728 32.22 7.91 1.63
N TYR A 729 32.31 7.87 0.30
CA TYR A 729 31.87 8.96 -0.58
C TYR A 729 30.41 9.37 -0.30
N VAL A 730 29.53 8.40 -0.03
CA VAL A 730 28.11 8.64 0.28
C VAL A 730 27.95 9.42 1.59
N VAL A 731 28.83 9.18 2.57
CA VAL A 731 28.86 9.93 3.83
C VAL A 731 29.44 11.34 3.59
N ASP A 732 30.55 11.42 2.84
CA ASP A 732 31.24 12.66 2.49
C ASP A 732 30.31 13.68 1.81
N ARG A 733 29.57 13.26 0.77
CA ARG A 733 28.64 14.14 0.04
C ARG A 733 27.56 14.71 0.96
N ARG A 734 27.08 13.93 1.94
CA ARG A 734 26.05 14.38 2.89
C ARG A 734 26.61 15.32 3.94
N VAL A 735 27.77 15.00 4.51
CA VAL A 735 28.44 15.89 5.48
C VAL A 735 28.70 17.25 4.84
N LYS A 736 29.19 17.27 3.60
CA LYS A 736 29.39 18.49 2.84
C LYS A 736 28.10 19.28 2.66
N LEU A 737 27.01 18.61 2.28
CA LEU A 737 25.70 19.25 2.14
C LEU A 737 25.24 19.90 3.45
N LEU A 738 25.43 19.23 4.60
CA LEU A 738 25.11 19.81 5.91
C LEU A 738 26.03 20.99 6.29
N GLU A 739 27.31 20.93 5.93
CA GLU A 739 28.25 22.06 6.10
C GLU A 739 27.80 23.27 5.27
N ASP A 740 27.42 23.04 4.00
CA ASP A 740 26.92 24.07 3.09
C ASP A 740 25.57 24.66 3.55
N GLU A 741 24.75 23.87 4.27
CA GLU A 741 23.51 24.33 4.93
C GLU A 741 23.73 25.17 6.19
N GLY A 742 24.95 25.17 6.75
CA GLY A 742 25.32 25.97 7.92
C GLY A 742 25.64 25.17 9.19
N VAL A 743 25.60 23.83 9.15
CA VAL A 743 26.00 22.99 10.30
C VAL A 743 27.52 23.02 10.44
N ARG A 744 28.03 23.41 11.61
CA ARG A 744 29.47 23.43 11.87
C ARG A 744 29.94 22.13 12.49
N PHE A 745 30.80 21.39 11.80
CA PHE A 745 31.48 20.22 12.36
C PHE A 745 32.85 20.60 12.92
N ILE A 746 33.08 20.31 14.20
CA ILE A 746 34.37 20.44 14.87
C ILE A 746 34.89 19.02 15.13
N THR A 747 35.86 18.59 14.32
CA THR A 747 36.47 17.26 14.40
C THR A 747 37.78 17.29 15.20
N ASN A 748 38.32 16.13 15.57
CA ASN A 748 39.47 15.99 16.47
C ASN A 748 39.28 16.70 17.82
N THR A 749 38.07 16.66 18.37
CA THR A 749 37.77 17.30 19.64
C THR A 749 36.94 16.36 20.49
N GLU A 750 37.60 15.70 21.43
CA GLU A 750 36.97 14.81 22.40
C GLU A 750 36.44 15.64 23.59
N ILE A 751 35.11 15.78 23.63
CA ILE A 751 34.44 16.43 24.75
C ILE A 751 34.66 15.58 26.01
N GLY A 752 35.11 16.23 27.07
CA GLY A 752 35.56 15.62 28.32
C GLY A 752 37.07 15.58 28.48
N LYS A 753 37.85 15.56 27.39
CA LYS A 753 39.31 15.61 27.44
C LYS A 753 39.87 16.93 26.90
N ASP A 754 39.60 17.22 25.63
CA ASP A 754 40.11 18.43 24.96
C ASP A 754 39.30 19.67 25.35
N VAL A 755 37.99 19.50 25.48
CA VAL A 755 37.05 20.55 25.90
C VAL A 755 36.17 20.01 27.02
N SER A 756 36.13 20.72 28.15
CA SER A 756 35.27 20.35 29.28
C SER A 756 33.79 20.37 28.88
N ALA A 757 33.04 19.34 29.29
CA ALA A 757 31.60 19.28 29.04
C ALA A 757 30.83 20.41 29.76
N ASP A 758 31.29 20.85 30.93
CA ASP A 758 30.72 21.97 31.69
C ASP A 758 30.88 23.30 30.97
N PHE A 759 31.99 23.49 30.27
CA PHE A 759 32.22 24.68 29.45
C PHE A 759 31.19 24.78 28.33
N LEU A 760 30.90 23.67 27.64
CA LEU A 760 29.85 23.63 26.63
C LEU A 760 28.47 23.97 27.21
N LEU A 761 28.19 23.55 28.45
CA LEU A 761 26.89 23.77 29.08
C LEU A 761 26.65 25.25 29.41
N LYS A 762 27.74 25.98 29.72
CA LYS A 762 27.70 27.43 29.96
C LYS A 762 27.51 28.22 28.67
N ASP A 763 28.12 27.78 27.57
CA ASP A 763 28.22 28.54 26.32
C ASP A 763 27.06 28.30 25.33
N ASN A 764 26.29 27.22 25.55
CA ASN A 764 25.18 26.81 24.68
C ASN A 764 23.85 26.79 25.44
N ASP A 765 22.76 27.00 24.73
CA ASP A 765 21.39 26.94 25.26
C ASP A 765 20.94 25.50 25.52
N ALA A 766 21.45 24.54 24.72
CA ALA A 766 21.22 23.12 24.89
C ALA A 766 22.43 22.28 24.45
N ILE A 767 22.58 21.11 25.08
CA ILE A 767 23.53 20.06 24.68
C ILE A 767 22.78 18.79 24.32
N LEU A 768 23.09 18.18 23.18
CA LEU A 768 22.65 16.84 22.83
C LEU A 768 23.83 15.87 22.86
N ILE A 769 23.72 14.81 23.65
CA ILE A 769 24.69 13.71 23.69
C ILE A 769 24.21 12.61 22.75
N SER A 770 25.00 12.34 21.72
CA SER A 770 24.75 11.31 20.70
C SER A 770 26.02 10.53 20.38
N THR A 771 26.78 10.18 21.42
CA THR A 771 28.09 9.50 21.35
C THR A 771 28.01 8.03 20.93
N GLY A 772 26.81 7.45 20.90
CA GLY A 772 26.58 6.04 20.62
C GLY A 772 27.02 5.11 21.77
N SER A 773 26.90 3.80 21.56
CA SER A 773 27.38 2.79 22.51
C SER A 773 28.73 2.27 22.03
N THR A 774 29.83 2.79 22.58
CA THR A 774 31.19 2.54 22.08
C THR A 774 31.98 1.52 22.89
N ILE A 775 31.53 1.17 24.10
CA ILE A 775 32.21 0.18 24.93
C ILE A 775 31.84 -1.22 24.43
N PRO A 776 32.79 -2.01 23.89
CA PRO A 776 32.49 -3.37 23.45
C PRO A 776 32.21 -4.29 24.65
N ARG A 777 31.35 -5.28 24.45
CA ARG A 777 31.16 -6.36 25.41
C ARG A 777 32.38 -7.28 25.37
N ASP A 778 33.03 -7.43 26.51
CA ASP A 778 34.20 -8.29 26.66
C ASP A 778 33.85 -9.68 27.21
N LEU A 779 34.69 -10.66 26.91
CA LEU A 779 34.57 -12.03 27.40
C LEU A 779 35.77 -12.36 28.30
N LEU A 780 35.57 -12.20 29.61
CA LEU A 780 36.61 -12.37 30.63
C LEU A 780 36.83 -13.84 31.02
N ILE A 781 37.26 -14.66 30.05
CA ILE A 781 37.63 -16.06 30.28
C ILE A 781 39.15 -16.23 30.30
N SER A 782 39.62 -17.42 30.70
CA SER A 782 41.04 -17.73 30.82
C SER A 782 41.83 -17.46 29.53
N ASN A 783 42.98 -16.79 29.67
CA ASN A 783 43.88 -16.37 28.59
C ASN A 783 43.31 -15.31 27.62
N ARG A 784 42.38 -14.46 28.07
CA ARG A 784 41.82 -13.34 27.28
C ARG A 784 42.88 -12.34 26.79
N GLU A 785 44.00 -12.23 27.50
CA GLU A 785 45.16 -11.38 27.20
C GLU A 785 46.09 -11.93 26.11
N ALA A 786 45.78 -13.08 25.53
CA ALA A 786 46.59 -13.68 24.49
C ALA A 786 46.64 -12.84 23.21
N LYS A 787 47.81 -12.82 22.56
CA LYS A 787 47.97 -12.22 21.25
C LYS A 787 47.16 -13.00 20.22
N GLY A 788 46.34 -12.28 19.45
CA GLY A 788 45.40 -12.85 18.49
C GLY A 788 43.93 -12.78 18.92
N ILE A 789 43.60 -12.19 20.08
CA ILE A 789 42.21 -11.91 20.48
C ILE A 789 41.96 -10.41 20.41
N CYS A 790 40.98 -9.97 19.62
CA CYS A 790 40.66 -8.55 19.45
C CYS A 790 39.15 -8.27 19.42
N PHE A 791 38.78 -7.00 19.57
CA PHE A 791 37.40 -6.59 19.37
C PHE A 791 37.07 -6.42 17.89
N ALA A 792 35.82 -6.69 17.50
CA ALA A 792 35.38 -6.58 16.11
C ALA A 792 35.62 -5.20 15.50
N MET A 793 35.35 -4.13 16.25
CA MET A 793 35.57 -2.77 15.74
C MET A 793 37.04 -2.44 15.55
N GLU A 794 37.91 -2.89 16.46
CA GLU A 794 39.36 -2.72 16.32
C GLU A 794 39.88 -3.42 15.06
N PHE A 795 39.41 -4.66 14.81
CA PHE A 795 39.74 -5.41 13.61
C PHE A 795 39.22 -4.72 12.33
N LEU A 796 37.94 -4.33 12.31
CA LEU A 796 37.32 -3.73 11.12
C LEU A 796 37.93 -2.36 10.79
N GLU A 797 38.18 -1.50 11.78
CA GLU A 797 38.86 -0.23 11.60
C GLU A 797 40.25 -0.47 10.98
N LYS A 798 41.06 -1.33 11.61
CA LYS A 798 42.44 -1.59 11.17
C LYS A 798 42.52 -2.23 9.78
N SER A 799 41.69 -3.23 9.52
CA SER A 799 41.67 -3.92 8.22
C SER A 799 41.40 -2.96 7.06
N GLN A 800 40.51 -2.00 7.26
CA GLN A 800 40.11 -1.10 6.20
C GLN A 800 41.16 0.00 5.97
N ARG A 801 41.88 0.45 7.02
CA ARG A 801 43.05 1.34 6.87
C ARG A 801 44.12 0.75 5.98
N ILE A 802 44.45 -0.52 6.23
CA ILE A 802 45.49 -1.22 5.46
C ILE A 802 45.04 -1.41 4.01
N VAL A 803 43.77 -1.79 3.79
CA VAL A 803 43.18 -1.89 2.45
C VAL A 803 43.16 -0.53 1.73
N ALA A 804 43.04 0.57 2.46
CA ALA A 804 43.10 1.93 1.90
C ALA A 804 44.50 2.36 1.45
N GLY A 805 45.54 1.58 1.78
CA GLY A 805 46.94 1.90 1.48
C GLY A 805 47.66 2.68 2.58
N GLU A 806 47.14 2.73 3.81
CA GLU A 806 47.88 3.30 4.94
C GLU A 806 48.99 2.35 5.41
N GLU A 807 50.18 2.91 5.69
CA GLU A 807 51.28 2.18 6.33
C GLU A 807 50.98 1.96 7.83
N ASP A 808 50.16 0.96 8.12
CA ASP A 808 49.88 0.50 9.48
C ASP A 808 50.30 -0.97 9.66
N ALA A 809 50.87 -1.29 10.82
CA ALA A 809 51.31 -2.65 11.11
C ALA A 809 50.12 -3.50 11.55
N TRP A 810 49.95 -4.68 10.95
CA TRP A 810 48.88 -5.61 11.36
C TRP A 810 48.93 -6.01 12.84
N GLU A 811 50.11 -5.95 13.49
CA GLU A 811 50.31 -6.27 14.92
C GLU A 811 49.75 -7.64 15.38
N GLY A 812 49.55 -8.57 14.44
CA GLY A 812 48.95 -9.89 14.71
C GLY A 812 47.47 -10.02 14.32
N LEU A 813 46.84 -8.94 13.88
CA LEU A 813 45.44 -8.89 13.42
C LEU A 813 45.25 -9.22 11.93
N ASP A 814 46.32 -9.56 11.21
CA ASP A 814 46.23 -10.00 9.81
C ASP A 814 45.44 -11.31 9.75
N ALA A 815 44.35 -11.33 8.96
CA ALA A 815 43.55 -12.53 8.76
C ALA A 815 44.13 -13.46 7.68
N LYS A 816 45.07 -12.98 6.85
CA LYS A 816 45.61 -13.73 5.72
C LYS A 816 46.25 -15.05 6.15
N GLY A 817 45.76 -16.16 5.59
CA GLY A 817 46.28 -17.50 5.88
C GLY A 817 46.09 -17.95 7.33
N LYS A 818 45.21 -17.31 8.11
CA LYS A 818 44.90 -17.67 9.50
C LYS A 818 43.54 -18.35 9.62
N ARG A 819 43.40 -19.17 10.67
CA ARG A 819 42.12 -19.73 11.11
C ARG A 819 41.44 -18.72 12.02
N VAL A 820 40.34 -18.14 11.57
CA VAL A 820 39.64 -17.04 12.25
C VAL A 820 38.34 -17.53 12.87
N ILE A 821 38.12 -17.22 14.15
CA ILE A 821 36.84 -17.44 14.83
C ILE A 821 36.24 -16.12 15.30
N ILE A 822 35.02 -15.82 14.88
CA ILE A 822 34.26 -14.64 15.25
C ILE A 822 33.24 -15.03 16.31
N LEU A 823 33.23 -14.38 17.47
CA LEU A 823 32.24 -14.63 18.53
C LEU A 823 31.10 -13.62 18.39
N GLY A 824 29.96 -14.07 17.84
CA GLY A 824 28.76 -13.25 17.62
C GLY A 824 28.03 -13.58 16.31
N GLY A 825 26.74 -13.27 16.27
CA GLY A 825 25.84 -13.53 15.13
C GLY A 825 25.14 -12.30 14.54
N GLY A 826 25.56 -11.09 14.94
CA GLY A 826 24.95 -9.84 14.47
C GLY A 826 25.56 -9.30 13.18
N ASP A 827 25.07 -8.14 12.71
CA ASP A 827 25.56 -7.47 11.49
C ASP A 827 27.09 -7.23 11.51
N THR A 828 27.64 -6.86 12.68
CA THR A 828 29.09 -6.68 12.85
C THR A 828 29.87 -7.98 12.63
N ALA A 829 29.30 -9.13 13.04
CA ALA A 829 29.93 -10.42 12.82
C ALA A 829 29.93 -10.76 11.32
N THR A 830 28.83 -10.53 10.62
CA THR A 830 28.75 -10.69 9.15
C THR A 830 29.77 -9.81 8.43
N ASP A 831 29.93 -8.56 8.87
CA ASP A 831 30.93 -7.63 8.33
C ASP A 831 32.37 -8.16 8.56
N CYS A 832 32.65 -8.76 9.72
CA CYS A 832 33.92 -9.45 10.00
C CYS A 832 34.13 -10.68 9.11
N ILE A 833 33.11 -11.51 8.88
CA ILE A 833 33.20 -12.70 8.01
C ILE A 833 33.58 -12.28 6.60
N ALA A 834 32.87 -11.30 6.05
CA ALA A 834 33.09 -10.78 4.70
C ALA A 834 34.48 -10.14 4.54
N THR A 835 34.95 -9.44 5.58
CA THR A 835 36.30 -8.82 5.62
C THR A 835 37.40 -9.89 5.66
N CYS A 836 37.28 -10.88 6.56
CA CYS A 836 38.26 -11.98 6.67
C CYS A 836 38.33 -12.81 5.38
N THR A 837 37.19 -13.00 4.73
CA THR A 837 37.11 -13.73 3.46
C THR A 837 37.88 -13.01 2.36
N ARG A 838 37.73 -11.67 2.22
CA ARG A 838 38.48 -10.85 1.25
C ARG A 838 39.98 -10.78 1.54
N LEU A 839 40.38 -10.83 2.80
CA LEU A 839 41.79 -10.83 3.21
C LEU A 839 42.48 -12.20 3.00
N GLY A 840 41.74 -13.23 2.61
CA GLY A 840 42.30 -14.57 2.34
C GLY A 840 42.55 -15.39 3.59
N ALA A 841 41.64 -15.34 4.57
CA ALA A 841 41.69 -16.23 5.73
C ALA A 841 41.53 -17.71 5.35
N GLU A 842 42.34 -18.57 5.97
CA GLU A 842 42.34 -20.03 5.76
C GLU A 842 40.97 -20.62 6.12
N SER A 843 40.51 -20.36 7.34
CA SER A 843 39.16 -20.70 7.81
C SER A 843 38.50 -19.50 8.48
N VAL A 844 37.17 -19.38 8.35
CA VAL A 844 36.38 -18.35 9.02
C VAL A 844 35.13 -19.01 9.56
N GLN A 845 34.96 -19.00 10.88
CA GLN A 845 33.77 -19.52 11.55
C GLN A 845 33.20 -18.47 12.50
N ALA A 846 31.88 -18.37 12.58
CA ALA A 846 31.19 -17.51 13.54
C ALA A 846 30.45 -18.36 14.58
N LEU A 847 30.70 -18.13 15.87
CA LEU A 847 30.06 -18.87 16.95
C LEU A 847 28.91 -18.05 17.54
N GLU A 848 27.73 -18.66 17.58
CA GLU A 848 26.53 -18.12 18.22
C GLU A 848 26.15 -18.95 19.45
N ILE A 849 25.85 -18.26 20.55
CA ILE A 849 25.43 -18.89 21.81
C ILE A 849 23.99 -19.42 21.73
N MET A 850 23.17 -18.82 20.86
CA MET A 850 21.79 -19.26 20.64
C MET A 850 21.73 -20.48 19.71
N SER A 851 20.69 -21.29 19.86
CA SER A 851 20.37 -22.36 18.91
C SER A 851 20.02 -21.80 17.53
N GLN A 852 20.17 -22.63 16.51
CA GLN A 852 19.84 -22.26 15.13
C GLN A 852 18.36 -21.85 15.06
N PRO A 853 18.04 -20.63 14.60
CA PRO A 853 16.65 -20.23 14.39
C PRO A 853 15.95 -21.14 13.35
N PRO A 854 14.62 -21.29 13.42
CA PRO A 854 13.87 -22.06 12.41
C PRO A 854 13.82 -21.35 11.06
N ASP A 855 13.48 -22.08 9.99
CA ASP A 855 13.26 -21.49 8.65
C ASP A 855 11.95 -20.69 8.55
N GLU A 856 10.97 -21.01 9.40
CA GLU A 856 9.65 -20.38 9.44
C GLU A 856 9.33 -19.79 10.81
N ARG A 857 8.41 -18.80 10.87
CA ARG A 857 8.00 -18.17 12.13
C ARG A 857 7.33 -19.18 13.06
N TYR A 858 7.71 -19.16 14.34
CA TYR A 858 6.94 -19.83 15.38
C TYR A 858 5.58 -19.14 15.63
N PRO A 859 4.57 -19.87 16.14
CA PRO A 859 3.27 -19.29 16.50
C PRO A 859 3.33 -18.16 17.55
N ASP A 860 4.36 -18.13 18.40
CA ASP A 860 4.58 -17.12 19.44
C ASP A 860 5.29 -15.85 18.93
N ASN A 861 5.78 -15.85 17.69
CA ASN A 861 6.35 -14.69 17.00
C ASN A 861 5.52 -14.29 15.76
N PRO A 862 4.24 -13.87 15.96
CA PRO A 862 3.34 -13.57 14.87
C PRO A 862 3.77 -12.32 14.09
N TRP A 863 3.40 -12.27 12.82
CA TRP A 863 3.42 -11.02 12.06
C TRP A 863 2.49 -9.98 12.74
N PRO A 864 2.86 -8.69 12.81
CA PRO A 864 3.94 -7.98 12.10
C PRO A 864 5.25 -7.85 12.90
N GLN A 865 5.48 -8.65 13.95
CA GLN A 865 6.74 -8.62 14.70
C GLN A 865 7.94 -8.98 13.81
N TRP A 866 9.14 -8.56 14.23
CA TRP A 866 10.38 -8.99 13.58
C TRP A 866 10.48 -10.53 13.65
N PRO A 867 10.66 -11.22 12.51
CA PRO A 867 10.69 -12.68 12.48
C PRO A 867 12.01 -13.21 13.05
N ILE A 868 11.92 -14.14 13.98
CA ILE A 868 13.06 -14.90 14.51
C ILE A 868 13.23 -16.14 13.62
N ILE A 869 13.88 -15.97 12.48
CA ILE A 869 14.10 -17.03 11.47
C ILE A 869 15.56 -17.06 11.00
N PHE A 870 15.98 -18.19 10.45
CA PHE A 870 17.30 -18.36 9.87
C PHE A 870 17.44 -17.49 8.62
N ARG A 871 18.45 -16.62 8.61
CA ARG A 871 18.73 -15.69 7.50
C ARG A 871 20.19 -15.78 7.10
N THR A 872 20.43 -15.85 5.80
CA THR A 872 21.74 -15.64 5.20
C THR A 872 21.87 -14.19 4.77
N ASP A 873 23.07 -13.64 4.90
CA ASP A 873 23.41 -12.30 4.45
C ASP A 873 24.73 -12.40 3.67
N TYR A 874 25.16 -11.31 3.06
CA TYR A 874 26.24 -11.30 2.07
C TYR A 874 27.53 -11.99 2.55
N GLY A 875 27.97 -11.74 3.79
CA GLY A 875 29.17 -12.38 4.33
C GLY A 875 29.03 -13.90 4.54
N HIS A 876 27.82 -14.37 4.85
CA HIS A 876 27.54 -15.81 4.97
C HIS A 876 27.59 -16.50 3.61
N GLU A 877 26.99 -15.87 2.59
CA GLU A 877 27.00 -16.37 1.21
C GLU A 877 28.41 -16.43 0.64
N GLU A 878 29.20 -15.37 0.83
CA GLU A 878 30.58 -15.29 0.34
C GLU A 878 31.46 -16.41 0.89
N ARG A 879 31.36 -16.70 2.18
CA ARG A 879 32.15 -17.79 2.76
C ARG A 879 31.60 -19.16 2.37
N LYS A 880 30.28 -19.32 2.33
CA LYS A 880 29.62 -20.56 1.93
C LYS A 880 29.99 -20.98 0.50
N GLU A 881 30.16 -20.04 -0.42
CA GLU A 881 30.61 -20.34 -1.79
C GLU A 881 32.03 -20.94 -1.82
N ILE A 882 32.91 -20.50 -0.91
CA ILE A 882 34.29 -21.00 -0.80
C ILE A 882 34.34 -22.36 -0.10
N THR A 883 33.59 -22.54 1.00
CA THR A 883 33.69 -23.72 1.86
C THR A 883 32.63 -24.79 1.61
N GLY A 884 31.56 -24.49 0.88
CA GLY A 884 30.38 -25.34 0.70
C GLY A 884 29.37 -25.25 1.86
N ASP A 885 29.84 -25.02 3.09
CA ASP A 885 29.02 -24.95 4.30
C ASP A 885 28.81 -23.53 4.84
N ASP A 886 27.73 -23.32 5.59
CA ASP A 886 27.48 -22.06 6.30
C ASP A 886 28.59 -21.83 7.36
N PRO A 887 29.20 -20.63 7.43
CA PRO A 887 30.29 -20.36 8.37
C PRO A 887 29.84 -20.30 9.84
N ARG A 888 28.54 -20.27 10.14
CA ARG A 888 28.02 -20.13 11.50
C ARG A 888 27.85 -21.48 12.19
N LEU A 889 28.22 -21.51 13.47
CA LEU A 889 27.99 -22.63 14.37
C LEU A 889 27.13 -22.15 15.56
N PHE A 890 26.00 -22.81 15.74
CA PHE A 890 24.97 -22.43 16.72
C PHE A 890 25.07 -23.25 18.01
N GLY A 891 24.56 -22.68 19.11
CA GLY A 891 24.49 -23.32 20.42
C GLY A 891 25.86 -23.61 21.03
N LEU A 892 26.85 -22.73 20.80
CA LEU A 892 28.21 -22.90 21.31
C LEU A 892 28.61 -21.74 22.22
N SER A 893 29.10 -22.08 23.41
CA SER A 893 29.72 -21.15 24.35
C SER A 893 31.22 -21.39 24.42
N THR A 894 32.01 -20.34 24.62
CA THR A 894 33.48 -20.42 24.72
C THR A 894 33.89 -20.46 26.19
N LYS A 895 34.54 -21.54 26.63
CA LYS A 895 35.01 -21.71 28.02
C LYS A 895 36.39 -21.13 28.27
N LYS A 896 37.33 -21.35 27.34
CA LYS A 896 38.75 -20.97 27.52
C LYS A 896 39.45 -20.72 26.19
N PHE A 897 40.34 -19.74 26.16
CA PHE A 897 41.29 -19.55 25.06
C PHE A 897 42.51 -20.48 25.26
N LEU A 898 42.81 -21.31 24.26
CA LEU A 898 44.00 -22.15 24.23
C LEU A 898 45.16 -21.34 23.68
N VAL A 899 46.30 -21.36 24.39
CA VAL A 899 47.47 -20.55 24.04
C VAL A 899 48.74 -21.38 24.04
N ASN A 900 49.67 -21.02 23.17
CA ASN A 900 51.06 -21.44 23.23
C ASN A 900 51.92 -20.31 23.77
N VAL A 901 52.86 -20.62 24.66
CA VAL A 901 53.79 -19.64 25.23
C VAL A 901 55.08 -19.67 24.41
N SER A 902 55.36 -18.60 23.68
CA SER A 902 56.63 -18.45 22.98
C SER A 902 57.80 -18.41 23.97
N GLY A 903 59.03 -18.70 23.52
CA GLY A 903 60.25 -18.65 24.36
C GLY A 903 60.51 -17.30 25.06
N SER A 904 59.85 -16.22 24.61
CA SER A 904 59.84 -14.88 25.23
C SER A 904 58.78 -14.68 26.33
N GLY A 905 58.01 -15.72 26.70
CA GLY A 905 56.92 -15.64 27.69
C GLY A 905 55.59 -15.11 27.15
N GLN A 906 55.49 -14.82 25.86
CA GLN A 906 54.29 -14.25 25.24
C GLN A 906 53.27 -15.35 24.89
N LYS A 907 52.02 -15.20 25.36
CA LYS A 907 50.90 -16.11 25.07
C LYS A 907 50.30 -15.80 23.70
N ASN A 908 50.38 -16.73 22.76
CA ASN A 908 49.75 -16.63 21.44
C ASN A 908 48.56 -17.59 21.35
N LEU A 909 47.45 -17.12 20.79
CA LEU A 909 46.25 -17.95 20.58
C LEU A 909 46.55 -19.10 19.61
N ILE A 910 46.10 -20.32 19.97
CA ILE A 910 46.16 -21.52 19.12
C ILE A 910 44.78 -22.17 18.92
N GLY A 911 43.80 -21.84 19.75
CA GLY A 911 42.46 -22.41 19.67
C GLY A 911 41.51 -21.93 20.77
N LEU A 912 40.28 -22.43 20.70
CA LEU A 912 39.20 -22.19 21.67
C LEU A 912 38.71 -23.52 22.22
N LEU A 913 38.51 -23.61 23.52
CA LEU A 913 37.71 -24.68 24.10
C LEU A 913 36.25 -24.22 24.13
N THR A 914 35.41 -24.89 23.35
CA THR A 914 33.98 -24.61 23.23
C THR A 914 33.15 -25.72 23.85
N ILE A 915 31.94 -25.40 24.32
CA ILE A 915 30.96 -26.35 24.83
C ILE A 915 29.61 -26.07 24.18
N ARG A 916 28.82 -27.12 23.94
CA ARG A 916 27.44 -26.92 23.49
C ARG A 916 26.56 -26.47 24.64
N VAL A 917 25.71 -25.50 24.36
CA VAL A 917 24.78 -24.93 25.32
C VAL A 917 23.36 -25.00 24.78
N ASP A 918 22.44 -25.27 25.70
CA ASP A 918 21.01 -25.22 25.45
C ASP A 918 20.36 -24.26 26.44
N TRP A 919 19.31 -23.57 26.01
CA TRP A 919 18.63 -22.55 26.80
C TRP A 919 17.34 -23.11 27.38
N LYS A 920 17.22 -23.11 28.70
CA LYS A 920 16.02 -23.56 29.43
C LYS A 920 15.40 -22.39 30.19
N ARG A 921 14.08 -22.39 30.35
CA ARG A 921 13.42 -21.41 31.24
C ARG A 921 13.48 -21.91 32.67
N ASP A 922 13.82 -21.03 33.61
CA ASP A 922 13.76 -21.27 35.04
C ASP A 922 12.32 -21.17 35.58
N GLU A 923 12.17 -21.39 36.89
CA GLU A 923 10.88 -21.28 37.60
C GLU A 923 10.25 -19.87 37.53
N ASN A 924 11.07 -18.84 37.30
CA ASN A 924 10.65 -17.44 37.13
C ASN A 924 10.42 -17.04 35.66
N GLY A 925 10.59 -17.98 34.71
CA GLY A 925 10.48 -17.77 33.28
C GLY A 925 11.69 -17.11 32.61
N ALA A 926 12.79 -16.90 33.32
CA ALA A 926 14.05 -16.40 32.78
C ALA A 926 14.84 -17.51 32.07
N TRP A 927 15.52 -17.16 30.98
CA TRP A 927 16.34 -18.11 30.23
C TRP A 927 17.68 -18.32 30.94
N ILE A 928 17.95 -19.56 31.37
CA ILE A 928 19.22 -20.02 31.92
C ILE A 928 19.93 -20.88 30.87
N MET A 929 21.22 -20.60 30.69
CA MET A 929 22.11 -21.40 29.86
C MET A 929 22.47 -22.69 30.60
N SER A 930 22.16 -23.84 30.00
CA SER A 930 22.61 -25.15 30.46
C SER A 930 23.70 -25.68 29.55
N GLU A 931 24.84 -26.05 30.14
CA GLU A 931 25.93 -26.71 29.42
C GLU A 931 25.60 -28.19 29.20
N ILE A 932 25.91 -28.71 28.00
CA ILE A 932 25.75 -30.14 27.70
C ILE A 932 27.05 -30.85 28.08
N ASP A 933 27.03 -31.60 29.17
CA ASP A 933 28.19 -32.35 29.65
C ASP A 933 28.76 -33.29 28.58
N GLY A 934 30.09 -33.31 28.43
CA GLY A 934 30.79 -34.12 27.42
C GLY A 934 30.79 -33.56 25.99
N SER A 935 30.18 -32.40 25.75
CA SER A 935 30.19 -31.73 24.44
C SER A 935 31.37 -30.78 24.20
N GLU A 936 32.40 -30.87 25.04
CA GLU A 936 33.58 -30.02 24.95
C GLU A 936 34.39 -30.33 23.70
N LYS A 937 34.70 -29.29 22.92
CA LYS A 937 35.44 -29.40 21.66
C LYS A 937 36.48 -28.29 21.56
N GLU A 938 37.72 -28.69 21.29
CA GLU A 938 38.79 -27.78 20.92
C GLU A 938 38.65 -27.38 19.44
N LEU A 939 38.54 -26.08 19.19
CA LEU A 939 38.51 -25.49 17.85
C LEU A 939 39.83 -24.76 17.59
N PRO A 940 40.64 -25.20 16.60
CA PRO A 940 41.86 -24.50 16.25
C PRO A 940 41.59 -23.08 15.72
N CYS A 941 42.35 -22.09 16.20
CA CYS A 941 42.12 -20.67 15.91
C CYS A 941 43.40 -19.86 16.12
N ASP A 942 43.78 -19.05 15.15
CA ASP A 942 44.95 -18.17 15.20
C ASP A 942 44.55 -16.70 15.42
N LEU A 943 43.29 -16.34 15.10
CA LEU A 943 42.72 -15.01 15.32
C LEU A 943 41.27 -15.11 15.80
N CYS A 944 40.97 -14.62 17.00
CA CYS A 944 39.62 -14.57 17.54
C CYS A 944 39.10 -13.12 17.59
N ILE A 945 37.94 -12.88 16.99
CA ILE A 945 37.32 -11.56 16.87
C ILE A 945 36.04 -11.52 17.73
N LEU A 946 35.98 -10.63 18.71
CA LEU A 946 34.84 -10.47 19.61
C LEU A 946 33.80 -9.51 19.02
N ALA A 947 32.70 -10.05 18.49
CA ALA A 947 31.57 -9.32 17.89
C ALA A 947 30.29 -9.47 18.73
N MET A 948 30.40 -9.38 20.05
CA MET A 948 29.32 -9.68 21.01
C MET A 948 28.44 -8.47 21.39
N GLY A 949 28.53 -7.38 20.62
CA GLY A 949 27.80 -6.14 20.85
C GLY A 949 28.49 -5.17 21.82
N PHE A 950 27.77 -4.12 22.20
CA PHE A 950 28.26 -3.02 23.04
C PHE A 950 27.48 -2.90 24.35
N THR A 951 28.15 -2.48 25.42
CA THR A 951 27.57 -2.39 26.77
C THR A 951 27.00 -1.01 27.08
N GLY A 952 27.58 0.06 26.54
CA GLY A 952 27.14 1.43 26.79
C GLY A 952 28.06 2.50 26.19
N PRO A 953 27.72 3.78 26.38
CA PRO A 953 28.57 4.91 26.01
C PRO A 953 29.81 5.01 26.90
N GLU A 954 30.84 5.70 26.41
CA GLU A 954 31.97 6.16 27.23
C GLU A 954 31.49 7.07 28.39
N LYS A 955 32.05 6.84 29.58
CA LYS A 955 31.56 7.46 30.82
C LYS A 955 32.01 8.90 31.04
N ILE A 956 33.10 9.33 30.39
CA ILE A 956 33.78 10.60 30.68
C ILE A 956 32.81 11.81 30.63
N VAL A 957 32.03 11.94 29.55
CA VAL A 957 31.06 13.03 29.37
C VAL A 957 29.89 12.92 30.37
N VAL A 958 29.44 11.69 30.64
CA VAL A 958 28.33 11.40 31.54
C VAL A 958 28.69 11.75 32.99
N GLU A 959 29.91 11.40 33.40
CA GLU A 959 30.45 11.68 34.74
C GLU A 959 30.71 13.17 34.95
N GLN A 960 31.31 13.88 33.97
CA GLN A 960 31.54 15.33 34.09
C GLN A 960 30.24 16.12 34.22
N LEU A 961 29.23 15.78 33.43
CA LEU A 961 27.92 16.46 33.48
C LEU A 961 27.05 15.99 34.65
N GLY A 962 27.45 14.93 35.38
CA GLY A 962 26.71 14.36 36.50
C GLY A 962 25.31 13.86 36.10
N ILE A 963 25.23 13.15 34.98
CA ILE A 963 23.96 12.64 34.41
C ILE A 963 23.68 11.23 34.92
N GLU A 964 22.41 10.94 35.20
CA GLU A 964 21.98 9.61 35.64
C GLU A 964 22.06 8.59 34.49
N THR A 965 22.52 7.38 34.81
CA THR A 965 22.51 6.23 33.89
C THR A 965 21.53 5.16 34.34
N ASP A 966 21.00 4.40 33.40
CA ASP A 966 20.20 3.21 33.68
C ASP A 966 21.05 2.03 34.20
N LYS A 967 20.39 0.91 34.53
CA LYS A 967 21.06 -0.33 34.99
C LYS A 967 22.03 -0.94 33.96
N ARG A 968 21.91 -0.55 32.68
CA ARG A 968 22.73 -1.01 31.56
C ARG A 968 23.77 0.03 31.14
N SER A 969 24.04 1.05 31.97
CA SER A 969 24.99 2.14 31.70
C SER A 969 24.61 3.13 30.60
N ASN A 970 23.40 3.03 30.02
CA ASN A 970 22.92 4.02 29.05
C ASN A 970 22.46 5.29 29.79
N ILE A 971 22.49 6.43 29.12
CA ILE A 971 22.00 7.70 29.67
C ILE A 971 20.50 7.60 29.93
N PHE A 972 20.08 7.83 31.17
CA PHE A 972 18.69 7.73 31.56
C PHE A 972 17.89 8.96 31.11
N THR A 973 16.74 8.70 30.52
CA THR A 973 15.72 9.70 30.16
C THR A 973 14.35 9.10 30.45
N ALA A 974 13.36 9.93 30.79
CA ALA A 974 11.98 9.47 30.94
C ALA A 974 11.43 8.85 29.65
N LYS A 975 10.44 7.95 29.78
CA LYS A 975 9.77 7.32 28.64
C LYS A 975 9.21 8.39 27.70
N ASP A 976 9.44 8.23 26.39
CA ASP A 976 9.04 9.15 25.33
C ASP A 976 9.62 10.58 25.44
N ARG A 977 10.68 10.76 26.23
CA ARG A 977 11.48 12.00 26.32
C ARG A 977 12.97 11.72 26.09
N TYR A 978 13.69 12.78 25.76
CA TYR A 978 15.12 12.83 25.46
C TYR A 978 15.89 13.75 26.43
N SER A 979 15.19 14.54 27.23
CA SER A 979 15.78 15.31 28.34
C SER A 979 16.32 14.37 29.41
N THR A 980 17.55 14.62 29.84
CA THR A 980 18.21 13.86 30.93
C THR A 980 17.80 14.38 32.30
N SER A 981 18.42 13.90 33.38
CA SER A 981 18.19 14.40 34.75
C SER A 981 18.66 15.85 34.97
N LYS A 982 19.46 16.41 34.05
CA LYS A 982 19.98 17.78 34.11
C LYS A 982 19.30 18.68 33.08
N CYS A 983 18.98 19.91 33.50
CA CYS A 983 18.40 20.94 32.63
C CYS A 983 19.35 21.26 31.46
N LYS A 984 18.80 21.58 30.28
CA LYS A 984 19.50 21.85 29.01
C LYS A 984 20.23 20.66 28.37
N ILE A 985 20.27 19.49 29.00
CA ILE A 985 21.02 18.33 28.49
C ILE A 985 20.07 17.24 28.03
N TYR A 986 20.28 16.81 26.79
CA TYR A 986 19.48 15.80 26.10
C TYR A 986 20.38 14.65 25.65
N ALA A 987 19.82 13.47 25.45
CA ALA A 987 20.53 12.30 24.93
C ALA A 987 19.73 11.61 23.83
N ALA A 988 20.38 11.09 22.78
CA ALA A 988 19.73 10.41 21.67
C ALA A 988 20.60 9.35 21.01
N GLY A 989 19.96 8.32 20.45
CA GLY A 989 20.63 7.22 19.78
C GLY A 989 21.17 6.20 20.78
N ASP A 990 22.19 5.45 20.38
CA ASP A 990 22.62 4.26 21.11
C ASP A 990 23.17 4.55 22.51
N CYS A 991 23.63 5.77 22.81
CA CYS A 991 24.06 6.15 24.16
C CYS A 991 22.89 6.24 25.16
N ARG A 992 21.65 6.38 24.67
CA ARG A 992 20.41 6.42 25.46
C ARG A 992 19.64 5.11 25.36
N ARG A 993 19.46 4.59 24.15
CA ARG A 993 18.66 3.39 23.87
C ARG A 993 19.40 2.07 24.14
N GLY A 994 20.73 2.12 24.13
CA GLY A 994 21.58 0.95 23.89
C GLY A 994 21.73 0.67 22.40
N GLN A 995 22.63 -0.27 22.07
CA GLN A 995 22.92 -0.66 20.69
C GLN A 995 21.65 -0.96 19.89
N SER A 996 21.48 -0.29 18.74
CA SER A 996 20.30 -0.47 17.90
C SER A 996 20.59 -0.29 16.41
N LEU A 997 19.53 -0.22 15.60
CA LEU A 997 19.64 -0.05 14.15
C LEU A 997 19.94 1.42 13.79
N VAL A 998 20.63 1.65 12.68
CA VAL A 998 20.86 2.98 12.10
C VAL A 998 19.57 3.82 11.99
N VAL A 999 18.44 3.18 11.65
CA VAL A 999 17.14 3.85 11.52
C VAL A 999 16.60 4.33 12.86
N TRP A 1000 16.89 3.63 13.95
CA TRP A 1000 16.58 4.08 15.31
C TRP A 1000 17.44 5.27 15.71
N ALA A 1001 18.73 5.27 15.36
CA ALA A 1001 19.60 6.41 15.61
C ALA A 1001 19.09 7.68 14.92
N ILE A 1002 18.71 7.60 13.64
CA ILE A 1002 18.12 8.74 12.91
C ILE A 1002 16.79 9.17 13.54
N HIS A 1003 15.92 8.22 13.90
CA HIS A 1003 14.65 8.52 14.55
C HIS A 1003 14.84 9.28 15.86
N GLU A 1004 15.71 8.78 16.75
CA GLU A 1004 15.98 9.44 18.03
C GLU A 1004 16.63 10.81 17.85
N GLY A 1005 17.55 10.96 16.91
CA GLY A 1005 18.14 12.27 16.57
C GLY A 1005 17.07 13.29 16.18
N ARG A 1006 16.12 12.90 15.32
CA ARG A 1006 15.01 13.76 14.90
C ARG A 1006 14.07 14.12 16.05
N GLN A 1007 13.69 13.15 16.88
CA GLN A 1007 12.79 13.39 18.00
C GLN A 1007 13.45 14.20 19.12
N ALA A 1008 14.75 14.01 19.37
CA ALA A 1008 15.50 14.83 20.30
C ALA A 1008 15.60 16.28 19.81
N ALA A 1009 15.88 16.50 18.51
CA ALA A 1009 15.86 17.84 17.92
C ALA A 1009 14.49 18.52 18.08
N ARG A 1010 13.40 17.78 17.84
CA ARG A 1010 12.03 18.25 18.04
C ARG A 1010 11.75 18.65 19.49
N GLN A 1011 12.20 17.85 20.46
CA GLN A 1011 12.05 18.19 21.87
C GLN A 1011 12.87 19.43 22.23
N ILE A 1012 14.15 19.50 21.81
CA ILE A 1012 15.02 20.65 22.09
C ILE A 1012 14.42 21.94 21.54
N ASP A 1013 13.94 21.93 20.30
CA ASP A 1013 13.29 23.09 19.69
C ASP A 1013 12.05 23.52 20.47
N HIS A 1014 11.17 22.56 20.81
CA HIS A 1014 9.98 22.83 21.61
C HIS A 1014 10.31 23.41 22.99
N ASP A 1015 11.31 22.85 23.69
CA ASP A 1015 11.69 23.28 25.03
C ASP A 1015 12.37 24.66 25.03
N LEU A 1016 13.08 25.03 23.94
CA LEU A 1016 13.71 26.34 23.79
C LEU A 1016 12.77 27.43 23.26
N MET A 1017 11.82 27.08 22.39
CA MET A 1017 10.97 28.03 21.67
C MET A 1017 9.50 28.03 22.14
N GLY A 1018 9.08 27.05 22.93
CA GLY A 1018 7.69 26.84 23.37
C GLY A 1018 6.74 26.27 22.29
N LYS A 1019 7.21 26.15 21.05
CA LYS A 1019 6.51 25.56 19.90
C LYS A 1019 7.54 24.98 18.95
N THR A 1020 7.13 24.02 18.11
CA THR A 1020 8.01 23.43 17.09
C THR A 1020 7.27 23.19 15.79
N THR A 1021 7.93 23.45 14.67
CA THR A 1021 7.46 23.08 13.32
C THR A 1021 8.08 21.77 12.82
N LEU A 1022 8.95 21.14 13.63
CA LEU A 1022 9.58 19.87 13.30
C LEU A 1022 8.57 18.72 13.34
N ALA A 1023 8.58 17.92 12.27
CA ALA A 1023 7.68 16.78 12.12
C ALA A 1023 8.01 15.67 13.12
N GLY A 1024 6.97 15.16 13.79
CA GLY A 1024 7.02 13.96 14.61
C GLY A 1024 7.04 12.66 13.77
N PRO A 1025 6.84 11.50 14.41
CA PRO A 1025 6.71 10.23 13.70
C PRO A 1025 5.63 10.30 12.61
N GLY A 1026 5.89 9.73 11.43
CA GLY A 1026 4.94 9.75 10.31
C GLY A 1026 4.83 11.09 9.57
N GLY A 1027 5.68 12.07 9.87
CA GLY A 1027 5.65 13.38 9.20
C GLY A 1027 4.67 14.39 9.81
N VAL A 1028 4.03 14.06 10.93
CA VAL A 1028 2.97 14.89 11.53
C VAL A 1028 3.56 16.04 12.35
N VAL A 1029 3.22 17.28 11.99
CA VAL A 1029 3.47 18.46 12.81
C VAL A 1029 2.22 18.70 13.67
N LEU A 1030 2.34 18.55 14.99
CA LEU A 1030 1.22 18.87 15.89
C LEU A 1030 1.05 20.39 15.96
N ALA A 1031 -0.18 20.87 15.79
CA ALA A 1031 -0.49 22.27 16.04
C ALA A 1031 -0.20 22.60 17.53
N PRO A 1032 0.39 23.77 17.84
CA PRO A 1032 0.65 24.17 19.21
C PRO A 1032 -0.68 24.24 19.98
N ILE A 1033 -0.76 23.48 21.08
CA ILE A 1033 -1.84 23.62 22.05
C ILE A 1033 -1.54 24.89 22.83
N GLN A 1034 -2.32 25.96 22.63
CA GLN A 1034 -2.31 27.08 23.57
C GLN A 1034 -2.83 26.54 24.91
N ASN A 1035 -1.95 26.44 25.91
CA ASN A 1035 -2.32 26.22 27.30
C ASN A 1035 -3.10 27.42 27.84
#